data_AF-A0A414W8Y1-F1
#
_entry.id   AF-A0A414W8Y1-F1
#
_cell.length_a   1.000
_cell.length_b   1.000
_cell.length_c   1.000
_cell.angle_alpha   90.00
_cell.angle_beta   90.00
_cell.angle_gamma   90.00
#
_symmetry.space_group_name_H-M   'P 1'
#
loop_
_entity.id
_entity.type
_entity.pdbx_description
1 polymer ?
#
loop_
_entity_poly.entity_id
_entity_poly.type
_entity_poly.pdbx_seq_one_letter_code
_entity_poly.pdbx_strand_id
1 'polypeptide(L)'
;MINVKNILLYCIIMASVSLAVYASPLPEDTDYGLYFNADQSAGNERTQLYINDGKQIGFKEDLTVDFDMMVRQHGIPFGSIAHIALDNGQIIRLIHATDEKDRIRPALVYNNALTYLSTDNLHKGNWMNVSVKIVADKNNVIVRYADIDTTLVVPVKGAKSAVVTMGRMDNYNSDIVPMNLKDIRISTDGRQRFYWKLGKHNDDICLDSMNRAVAKATFPKWLIDNHREWSLIYTDTISGNADIAFNRQSAQIYITRDNEIDVIDEEGSLVCAWSVNGSPHTASCSGHAVYDPITAELVFYSLSLGVAKRFSTQSLNWTVDKDFPWDPLHYNHARAFNPADSSYYFFGGYGHYAYRNELYRLSPGSDVIERVNYANLIPPRFGAAMTAVDNKLYILGGRGNEAGKQALETYFYYDLWEIDLKTLKARKVWEYRPAKDEQGWMFASSMIKLPGEDALYALNMDNSGGTLLRYSMNNPEFSEVSRPINNTNSYQNFDFSLYYSPEAAKFFLIIHKITVSKQHTISIYSLSTPLLHDAELKQMDETGNRSAVKWYWVVVALLLIAVAVRVVVWAIKKKKQDYQLENPVADTSDIVVETVQSHEPAPADEKTLTGDVEELIQEEPVKQYYDASKSSIVLIGGFSVHDKDGNDITASITPKLKELLLLMIFASKKYDRGISVGRVTEVMWYDKEGSSVRNNRNVTVRKLRIILESIGDIELSNQGGFMKLSIPESVYCDYNELYRCVEMLENRNNFSDDESFDRMLEILLGGALLPNTFYPWLDEYKSAFSNLSIDILISLLHKALKDGNNKMVFRIVRVMFIHDPLSEKALSAYCRTLVSQGKRGIAKKVYDRFCKEYLATMAEPFDFSFNDVLIGKCEGR
;
A
#
# COMPACT_ATOMS: atom_id res chain seq x y z
N MET A 1 17.22 -29.71 33.70
CA MET A 1 17.15 -28.49 34.51
C MET A 1 17.54 -27.31 33.61
N ILE A 2 16.56 -26.63 33.03
CA ILE A 2 16.77 -25.42 32.24
C ILE A 2 17.15 -24.31 33.23
N ASN A 3 18.30 -23.68 33.00
CA ASN A 3 18.93 -22.79 33.95
C ASN A 3 18.14 -21.47 34.02
N VAL A 4 17.30 -21.32 35.05
CA VAL A 4 16.41 -20.16 35.28
C VAL A 4 17.16 -18.83 35.21
N LYS A 5 18.46 -18.81 35.53
CA LYS A 5 19.34 -17.65 35.36
C LYS A 5 19.46 -17.17 33.90
N ASN A 6 19.51 -18.09 32.93
CA ASN A 6 19.66 -17.73 31.52
C ASN A 6 18.35 -17.15 30.97
N ILE A 7 17.20 -17.70 31.34
CA ILE A 7 15.89 -17.14 30.96
C ILE A 7 15.74 -15.74 31.55
N LEU A 8 16.08 -15.55 32.83
CA LEU A 8 16.01 -14.24 33.47
C LEU A 8 16.95 -13.22 32.80
N LEU A 9 18.15 -13.64 32.42
CA LEU A 9 19.10 -12.79 31.70
C LEU A 9 18.58 -12.44 30.30
N TYR A 10 18.00 -13.38 29.56
CA TYR A 10 17.35 -13.11 28.27
C TYR A 10 16.16 -12.16 28.41
N CYS A 11 15.32 -12.32 29.45
CA CYS A 11 14.21 -11.40 29.71
C CYS A 11 14.71 -10.00 30.08
N ILE A 12 15.79 -9.88 30.87
CA ILE A 12 16.39 -8.58 31.21
C ILE A 12 17.00 -7.93 29.97
N ILE A 13 17.70 -8.69 29.13
CA ILE A 13 18.27 -8.18 27.87
C ILE A 13 17.15 -7.72 26.95
N MET A 14 16.12 -8.55 26.72
CA MET A 14 14.96 -8.19 25.89
C MET A 14 14.24 -6.95 26.44
N ALA A 15 13.99 -6.88 27.76
CA ALA A 15 13.37 -5.71 28.38
C ALA A 15 14.24 -4.44 28.26
N SER A 16 15.57 -4.57 28.39
CA SER A 16 16.49 -3.45 28.23
C SER A 16 16.63 -2.99 26.77
N VAL A 17 16.56 -3.90 25.80
CA VAL A 17 16.54 -3.58 24.36
C VAL A 17 15.22 -2.91 24.00
N SER A 18 14.08 -3.40 24.51
CA SER A 18 12.78 -2.75 24.32
C SER A 18 12.79 -1.33 24.92
N LEU A 19 13.25 -1.14 26.16
CA LEU A 19 13.33 0.19 26.77
C LEU A 19 14.29 1.14 26.03
N ALA A 20 15.42 0.63 25.52
CA ALA A 20 16.38 1.44 24.76
C ALA A 20 15.81 1.92 23.42
N VAL A 21 15.06 1.06 22.71
CA VAL A 21 14.43 1.41 21.42
C VAL A 21 13.33 2.48 21.59
N TYR A 22 12.60 2.48 22.71
CA TYR A 22 11.55 3.48 22.96
C TYR A 22 12.08 4.83 23.47
N ALA A 23 13.33 4.88 23.97
CA ALA A 23 13.92 6.07 24.57
C ALA A 23 14.95 6.80 23.69
N SER A 24 15.25 6.28 22.49
CA SER A 24 16.17 6.94 21.56
C SER A 24 15.60 8.30 21.11
N PRO A 25 16.36 9.40 21.22
CA PRO A 25 15.98 10.65 20.59
C PRO A 25 15.95 10.45 19.06
N LEU A 26 15.03 11.15 18.39
CA LEU A 26 15.06 11.21 16.93
C LEU A 26 16.42 11.76 16.47
N PRO A 27 16.96 11.27 15.34
CA PRO A 27 18.13 11.88 14.70
C PRO A 27 17.95 13.41 14.55
N GLU A 28 19.05 14.17 14.65
CA GLU A 28 19.00 15.64 14.64
C GLU A 28 18.37 16.22 13.36
N ASP A 29 18.51 15.53 12.22
CA ASP A 29 18.03 15.96 10.91
C ASP A 29 16.65 15.39 10.52
N THR A 30 15.92 14.74 11.44
CA THR A 30 14.58 14.23 11.14
C THR A 30 13.60 15.38 10.93
N ASP A 31 12.89 15.40 9.80
CA ASP A 31 11.77 16.31 9.59
C ASP A 31 10.54 15.82 10.34
N TYR A 32 9.91 16.71 11.09
CA TYR A 32 8.77 16.38 11.93
C TYR A 32 7.89 17.59 12.17
N GLY A 33 6.68 17.31 12.64
CA GLY A 33 5.62 18.28 12.82
C GLY A 33 4.34 17.83 12.15
N LEU A 34 3.38 18.74 12.10
CA LEU A 34 2.09 18.56 11.44
C LEU A 34 2.01 19.47 10.22
N TYR A 35 1.80 18.87 9.05
CA TYR A 35 1.45 19.57 7.82
C TYR A 35 -0.04 19.90 7.84
N PHE A 36 -0.39 21.18 7.64
CA PHE A 36 -1.79 21.60 7.54
C PHE A 36 -2.27 21.56 6.09
N ASN A 37 -3.29 20.74 5.82
CA ASN A 37 -4.08 20.80 4.59
C ASN A 37 -4.77 22.17 4.50
N ALA A 38 -4.60 22.87 3.39
CA ALA A 38 -4.96 24.30 3.27
C ALA A 38 -5.65 24.61 1.92
N ASP A 39 -5.10 25.54 1.14
CA ASP A 39 -5.67 26.05 -0.12
C ASP A 39 -5.84 24.97 -1.21
N GLN A 40 -5.01 23.93 -1.21
CA GLN A 40 -5.10 22.79 -2.14
C GLN A 40 -6.15 21.72 -1.74
N SER A 41 -6.78 21.85 -0.56
CA SER A 41 -7.75 20.87 -0.05
C SER A 41 -9.15 21.47 0.06
N ALA A 42 -10.17 20.62 -0.04
CA ALA A 42 -11.55 21.04 0.18
C ALA A 42 -11.70 21.65 1.59
N GLY A 43 -12.50 22.72 1.73
CA GLY A 43 -12.56 23.50 2.96
C GLY A 43 -12.89 22.71 4.24
N ASN A 44 -13.62 21.61 4.11
CA ASN A 44 -13.97 20.68 5.20
C ASN A 44 -12.89 19.63 5.50
N GLU A 45 -11.90 19.45 4.61
CA GLU A 45 -10.75 18.53 4.77
C GLU A 45 -9.48 19.26 5.23
N ARG A 46 -9.58 20.57 5.42
CA ARG A 46 -8.48 21.39 5.93
C ARG A 46 -8.21 21.10 7.41
N THR A 47 -6.93 21.05 7.76
CA THR A 47 -6.49 20.50 9.06
C THR A 47 -6.89 21.42 10.22
N GLN A 48 -7.33 20.80 11.31
CA GLN A 48 -7.56 21.44 12.59
C GLN A 48 -6.79 20.69 13.66
N LEU A 49 -6.17 21.40 14.60
CA LEU A 49 -5.49 20.80 15.74
C LEU A 49 -6.07 21.33 17.04
N TYR A 50 -6.68 20.45 17.81
CA TYR A 50 -7.18 20.70 19.16
C TYR A 50 -6.07 20.49 20.18
N ILE A 51 -5.65 21.56 20.86
CA ILE A 51 -4.67 21.46 21.93
C ILE A 51 -5.37 21.01 23.20
N ASN A 52 -4.75 20.07 23.93
CA ASN A 52 -5.33 19.46 25.13
C ASN A 52 -6.74 18.87 24.89
N ASP A 53 -6.98 18.34 23.68
CA ASP A 53 -8.26 17.76 23.24
C ASP A 53 -9.44 18.73 23.44
N GLY A 54 -9.20 20.03 23.20
CA GLY A 54 -10.19 21.09 23.34
C GLY A 54 -10.54 21.44 24.79
N LYS A 55 -9.86 20.87 25.78
CA LYS A 55 -10.08 21.17 27.21
C LYS A 55 -9.47 22.51 27.59
N GLN A 56 -10.17 23.22 28.48
CA GLN A 56 -9.72 24.49 29.03
C GLN A 56 -8.37 24.36 29.76
N ILE A 57 -7.48 25.31 29.48
CA ILE A 57 -6.20 25.49 30.15
C ILE A 57 -6.34 26.69 31.09
N GLY A 58 -6.28 26.44 32.41
CA GLY A 58 -6.40 27.48 33.42
C GLY A 58 -5.10 28.25 33.66
N PHE A 59 -5.22 29.55 33.92
CA PHE A 59 -4.11 30.47 34.26
C PHE A 59 -4.60 31.56 35.24
N LYS A 60 -3.67 32.25 35.91
CA LYS A 60 -3.99 33.33 36.87
C LYS A 60 -3.64 34.71 36.33
N GLU A 61 -2.39 34.91 35.94
CA GLU A 61 -1.84 36.18 35.50
C GLU A 61 -1.64 36.19 33.98
N ASP A 62 -0.97 35.15 33.46
CA ASP A 62 -0.65 35.04 32.04
C ASP A 62 -0.77 33.64 31.46
N LEU A 63 -1.08 33.60 30.17
CA LEU A 63 -1.08 32.42 29.30
C LEU A 63 -0.20 32.72 28.09
N THR A 64 0.72 31.83 27.76
CA THR A 64 1.55 31.94 26.54
C THR A 64 1.38 30.67 25.70
N VAL A 65 1.02 30.87 24.43
CA VAL A 65 0.98 29.84 23.39
C VAL A 65 2.17 30.08 22.48
N ASP A 66 3.19 29.24 22.58
CA ASP A 66 4.46 29.30 21.81
C ASP A 66 4.55 28.09 20.88
N PHE A 67 4.98 28.29 19.64
CA PHE A 67 5.13 27.22 18.66
C PHE A 67 6.07 27.63 17.53
N ASP A 68 6.65 26.65 16.86
CA ASP A 68 7.43 26.87 15.64
C ASP A 68 6.55 26.58 14.42
N MET A 69 6.59 27.47 13.44
CA MET A 69 5.78 27.43 12.23
C MET A 69 6.63 27.70 10.99
N MET A 70 6.34 27.01 9.89
CA MET A 70 6.86 27.34 8.57
C MET A 70 5.68 27.66 7.66
N VAL A 71 5.68 28.85 7.05
CA VAL A 71 4.77 29.17 5.95
C VAL A 71 5.34 28.55 4.68
N ARG A 72 4.58 27.72 3.97
CA ARG A 72 5.09 27.03 2.78
C ARG A 72 5.43 28.04 1.67
N GLN A 73 6.48 27.73 0.91
CA GLN A 73 6.98 28.57 -0.19
C GLN A 73 5.89 28.79 -1.24
N HIS A 74 5.27 27.68 -1.64
CA HIS A 74 4.17 27.62 -2.60
C HIS A 74 2.80 27.66 -1.91
N GLY A 75 1.80 28.18 -2.61
CA GLY A 75 0.45 28.39 -2.09
C GLY A 75 0.17 29.83 -1.65
N ILE A 76 -1.12 30.14 -1.50
CA ILE A 76 -1.61 31.46 -1.09
C ILE A 76 -1.51 31.54 0.44
N PRO A 77 -0.64 32.38 1.02
CA PRO A 77 -0.35 32.39 2.45
C PRO A 77 -1.44 33.12 3.26
N PHE A 78 -2.72 32.84 3.03
CA PHE A 78 -3.87 33.56 3.58
C PHE A 78 -4.71 32.66 4.50
N GLY A 79 -5.31 33.24 5.55
CA GLY A 79 -6.26 32.55 6.41
C GLY A 79 -5.79 32.41 7.85
N SER A 80 -6.40 31.48 8.59
CA SER A 80 -6.18 31.28 10.02
C SER A 80 -4.90 30.52 10.36
N ILE A 81 -4.33 30.81 11.54
CA ILE A 81 -3.19 30.10 12.13
C ILE A 81 -3.60 29.51 13.49
N ALA A 82 -4.02 30.37 14.42
CA ALA A 82 -4.34 29.98 15.80
C ALA A 82 -5.59 30.71 16.30
N HIS A 83 -6.39 30.02 17.11
CA HIS A 83 -7.57 30.56 17.80
C HIS A 83 -7.44 30.28 19.29
N ILE A 84 -7.58 31.33 20.10
CA ILE A 84 -7.52 31.28 21.55
C ILE A 84 -8.85 31.83 22.08
N ALA A 85 -9.73 30.93 22.51
CA ALA A 85 -11.04 31.26 23.05
C ALA A 85 -10.96 31.31 24.58
N LEU A 86 -11.20 32.49 25.16
CA LEU A 86 -11.17 32.73 26.60
C LEU A 86 -12.54 32.47 27.23
N ASP A 87 -12.54 32.08 28.51
CA ASP A 87 -13.76 31.82 29.29
C ASP A 87 -14.63 33.06 29.54
N ASN A 88 -14.10 34.26 29.37
CA ASN A 88 -14.86 35.51 29.40
C ASN A 88 -15.58 35.83 28.06
N GLY A 89 -15.54 34.91 27.08
CA GLY A 89 -16.20 35.03 25.77
C GLY A 89 -15.38 35.75 24.70
N GLN A 90 -14.19 36.26 25.02
CA GLN A 90 -13.28 36.83 24.03
C GLN A 90 -12.59 35.73 23.21
N ILE A 91 -12.48 35.93 21.90
CA ILE A 91 -11.74 35.03 21.02
C ILE A 91 -10.67 35.84 20.28
N ILE A 92 -9.42 35.45 20.50
CA ILE A 92 -8.25 36.05 19.86
C ILE A 92 -7.80 35.11 18.74
N ARG A 93 -7.66 35.63 17.52
CA ARG A 93 -7.24 34.84 16.36
C ARG A 93 -5.99 35.42 15.72
N LEU A 94 -4.97 34.60 15.55
CA LEU A 94 -3.81 34.91 14.73
C LEU A 94 -4.08 34.42 13.31
N ILE A 95 -3.96 35.31 12.34
CA ILE A 95 -4.28 35.04 10.93
C ILE A 95 -3.26 35.72 10.00
N HIS A 96 -3.26 35.34 8.73
CA HIS A 96 -2.77 36.18 7.63
C HIS A 96 -3.95 36.80 6.88
N ALA A 97 -3.88 38.10 6.62
CA ALA A 97 -4.93 38.87 5.95
C ALA A 97 -4.33 39.90 4.98
N THR A 98 -5.12 40.35 4.01
CA THR A 98 -4.73 41.37 3.03
C THR A 98 -4.90 42.77 3.61
N ASP A 99 -3.86 43.60 3.53
CA ASP A 99 -3.94 45.03 3.85
C ASP A 99 -4.60 45.85 2.74
N GLU A 100 -4.72 47.17 2.95
CA GLU A 100 -5.34 48.10 1.97
C GLU A 100 -4.59 48.17 0.62
N LYS A 101 -3.40 47.58 0.52
CA LYS A 101 -2.58 47.50 -0.70
C LYS A 101 -2.55 46.07 -1.27
N ASP A 102 -3.48 45.22 -0.87
CA ASP A 102 -3.57 43.81 -1.24
C ASP A 102 -2.34 42.97 -0.85
N ARG A 103 -1.55 43.43 0.13
CA ARG A 103 -0.40 42.67 0.64
C ARG A 103 -0.85 41.78 1.78
N ILE A 104 -0.48 40.50 1.73
CA ILE A 104 -0.78 39.56 2.81
C ILE A 104 0.18 39.80 3.97
N ARG A 105 -0.38 40.00 5.18
CA ARG A 105 0.36 40.31 6.40
C ARG A 105 -0.19 39.54 7.60
N PRO A 106 0.64 39.22 8.60
CA PRO A 106 0.15 38.63 9.83
C PRO A 106 -0.66 39.66 10.62
N ALA A 107 -1.77 39.22 11.22
CA ALA A 107 -2.71 40.07 11.91
C ALA A 107 -3.39 39.33 13.08
N LEU A 108 -3.89 40.11 14.04
CA LEU A 108 -4.74 39.64 15.13
C LEU A 108 -6.19 40.07 14.89
N VAL A 109 -7.14 39.16 15.08
CA VAL A 109 -8.57 39.45 15.07
C VAL A 109 -9.17 39.23 16.45
N TYR A 110 -9.86 40.26 16.96
CA TYR A 110 -10.59 40.26 18.22
C TYR A 110 -11.72 41.30 18.16
N ASN A 111 -12.87 41.05 18.80
CA ASN A 111 -14.03 41.97 18.79
C ASN A 111 -14.46 42.48 17.39
N ASN A 112 -14.40 41.64 16.37
CA ASN A 112 -14.62 42.00 14.95
C ASN A 112 -13.67 43.09 14.40
N ALA A 113 -12.61 43.44 15.13
CA ALA A 113 -11.54 44.30 14.65
C ALA A 113 -10.36 43.43 14.17
N LEU A 114 -9.64 43.94 13.16
CA LEU A 114 -8.42 43.34 12.63
C LEU A 114 -7.28 44.34 12.84
N THR A 115 -6.16 43.87 13.41
CA THR A 115 -4.95 44.68 13.60
C THR A 115 -3.74 43.95 13.07
N TYR A 116 -3.05 44.54 12.10
CA TYR A 116 -1.82 43.99 11.52
C TYR A 116 -0.66 44.04 12.53
N LEU A 117 0.19 43.01 12.51
CA LEU A 117 1.43 43.03 13.28
C LEU A 117 2.45 43.99 12.64
N SER A 118 3.51 44.31 13.38
CA SER A 118 4.53 45.27 12.95
C SER A 118 5.37 44.83 11.73
N THR A 119 5.25 43.59 11.28
CA THR A 119 5.99 43.01 10.14
C THR A 119 5.08 42.79 8.91
N ASP A 120 5.69 42.74 7.73
CA ASP A 120 5.10 42.23 6.50
C ASP A 120 5.87 41.03 5.91
N ASN A 121 6.97 40.61 6.55
CA ASN A 121 7.70 39.41 6.17
C ASN A 121 7.01 38.17 6.74
N LEU A 122 6.61 37.24 5.85
CA LEU A 122 5.96 35.98 6.20
C LEU A 122 6.94 34.82 6.42
N HIS A 123 8.24 35.03 6.20
CA HIS A 123 9.30 34.02 6.33
C HIS A 123 8.99 32.71 5.59
N LYS A 124 8.47 32.82 4.36
CA LYS A 124 8.14 31.65 3.53
C LYS A 124 9.34 30.70 3.36
N GLY A 125 9.07 29.41 3.39
CA GLY A 125 10.05 28.33 3.26
C GLY A 125 10.98 28.15 4.46
N ASN A 126 10.83 28.94 5.53
CA ASN A 126 11.70 28.89 6.69
C ASN A 126 10.90 28.64 7.98
N TRP A 127 11.48 27.88 8.91
CA TRP A 127 10.94 27.76 10.26
C TRP A 127 11.14 29.07 11.02
N MET A 128 10.09 29.53 11.71
CA MET A 128 10.13 30.68 12.60
C MET A 128 9.36 30.39 13.89
N ASN A 129 9.78 31.02 14.98
CA ASN A 129 9.06 30.98 16.24
C ASN A 129 7.90 31.98 16.24
N VAL A 130 6.75 31.56 16.77
CA VAL A 130 5.56 32.40 16.94
C VAL A 130 5.02 32.19 18.35
N SER A 131 4.73 33.28 19.05
CA SER A 131 4.15 33.21 20.40
C SER A 131 3.04 34.23 20.60
N VAL A 132 1.92 33.82 21.19
CA VAL A 132 0.83 34.69 21.64
C VAL A 132 0.74 34.63 23.16
N LYS A 133 1.13 35.72 23.82
CA LYS A 133 1.07 35.89 25.28
C LYS A 133 -0.08 36.80 25.68
N ILE A 134 -0.99 36.29 26.49
CA ILE A 134 -2.13 37.02 27.07
C ILE A 134 -1.76 37.38 28.51
N VAL A 135 -1.82 38.67 28.83
CA VAL A 135 -1.62 39.21 30.19
C VAL A 135 -2.94 39.81 30.66
N ALA A 136 -3.75 38.99 31.32
CA ALA A 136 -5.17 39.29 31.57
C ALA A 136 -5.34 40.57 32.40
N ASP A 137 -4.59 40.71 33.49
CA ASP A 137 -4.72 41.86 34.40
C ASP A 137 -4.40 43.21 33.75
N LYS A 138 -3.60 43.20 32.68
CA LYS A 138 -3.17 44.41 31.94
C LYS A 138 -3.96 44.66 30.66
N ASN A 139 -4.92 43.80 30.29
CA ASN A 139 -5.58 43.87 28.97
C ASN A 139 -4.60 43.85 27.79
N ASN A 140 -3.49 43.11 27.91
CA ASN A 140 -2.46 43.08 26.88
C ASN A 140 -2.40 41.70 26.22
N VAL A 141 -2.28 41.71 24.89
CA VAL A 141 -1.86 40.55 24.09
C VAL A 141 -0.57 40.91 23.38
N ILE A 142 0.47 40.12 23.62
CA ILE A 142 1.80 40.29 23.02
C ILE A 142 1.99 39.17 22.01
N VAL A 143 2.18 39.51 20.74
CA VAL A 143 2.43 38.55 19.67
C VAL A 143 3.87 38.69 19.23
N ARG A 144 4.64 37.62 19.37
CA ARG A 144 5.93 37.44 18.71
C ARG A 144 5.70 36.73 17.38
N TYR A 145 6.19 37.31 16.30
CA TYR A 145 6.20 36.69 14.98
C TYR A 145 7.62 36.76 14.43
N ALA A 146 8.28 35.61 14.36
CA ALA A 146 9.74 35.51 14.24
C ALA A 146 10.43 36.33 15.34
N ASP A 147 11.21 37.35 14.96
CA ASP A 147 11.98 38.17 15.90
C ASP A 147 11.27 39.48 16.31
N ILE A 148 10.01 39.67 15.90
CA ILE A 148 9.28 40.94 16.09
C ILE A 148 8.13 40.78 17.09
N ASP A 149 8.20 41.55 18.17
CA ASP A 149 7.15 41.62 19.20
C ASP A 149 6.18 42.78 18.91
N THR A 150 4.88 42.48 18.87
CA THR A 150 3.78 43.46 18.75
C THR A 150 2.90 43.38 20.01
N THR A 151 2.74 44.49 20.73
CA THR A 151 1.85 44.57 21.91
C THR A 151 0.53 45.26 21.54
N LEU A 152 -0.59 44.61 21.85
CA LEU A 152 -1.95 45.07 21.54
C LEU A 152 -2.79 45.16 22.81
N VAL A 153 -3.62 46.19 22.91
CA VAL A 153 -4.59 46.35 24.01
C VAL A 153 -5.90 45.65 23.62
N VAL A 154 -6.21 44.55 24.28
CA VAL A 154 -7.38 43.69 24.03
C VAL A 154 -8.12 43.50 25.36
N PRO A 155 -9.46 43.57 25.43
CA PRO A 155 -10.21 43.49 26.68
C PRO A 155 -10.29 42.05 27.23
N VAL A 156 -9.14 41.50 27.64
CA VAL A 156 -8.96 40.13 28.16
C VAL A 156 -9.03 40.03 29.68
N LYS A 157 -9.22 41.15 30.39
CA LYS A 157 -9.25 41.18 31.84
C LYS A 157 -10.33 40.26 32.41
N GLY A 158 -9.97 39.55 33.47
CA GLY A 158 -10.84 38.61 34.18
C GLY A 158 -10.93 37.22 33.55
N ALA A 159 -10.30 36.97 32.39
CA ALA A 159 -10.15 35.63 31.85
C ALA A 159 -9.30 34.76 32.79
N LYS A 160 -9.71 33.50 32.99
CA LYS A 160 -9.01 32.54 33.87
C LYS A 160 -8.67 31.23 33.18
N SER A 161 -9.20 31.01 31.99
CA SER A 161 -8.93 29.82 31.21
C SER A 161 -9.11 30.07 29.71
N ALA A 162 -8.47 29.25 28.90
CA ALA A 162 -8.54 29.32 27.45
C ALA A 162 -8.64 27.94 26.80
N VAL A 163 -9.33 27.86 25.67
CA VAL A 163 -9.24 26.76 24.72
C VAL A 163 -8.38 27.22 23.55
N VAL A 164 -7.40 26.40 23.16
CA VAL A 164 -6.47 26.69 22.07
C VAL A 164 -6.68 25.69 20.94
N THR A 165 -6.86 26.20 19.72
CA THR A 165 -6.96 25.40 18.51
C THR A 165 -6.12 26.03 17.40
N MET A 166 -5.46 25.23 16.57
CA MET A 166 -4.72 25.69 15.40
C MET A 166 -5.42 25.29 14.10
N GLY A 167 -5.24 26.07 13.04
CA GLY A 167 -5.80 25.81 11.71
C GLY A 167 -7.29 26.14 11.59
N ARG A 168 -8.06 25.25 10.96
CA ARG A 168 -9.51 25.41 10.73
C ARG A 168 -10.23 25.59 12.07
N MET A 169 -11.32 26.37 12.07
CA MET A 169 -12.24 26.40 13.21
C MET A 169 -13.67 26.32 12.71
N ASP A 170 -14.49 25.49 13.35
CA ASP A 170 -15.91 25.37 13.01
C ASP A 170 -16.63 26.71 13.23
N ASN A 171 -17.58 27.02 12.33
CA ASN A 171 -18.34 28.27 12.32
C ASN A 171 -17.49 29.54 12.14
N TYR A 172 -16.29 29.41 11.56
CA TYR A 172 -15.45 30.53 11.12
C TYR A 172 -15.04 30.33 9.64
N ASN A 173 -14.17 31.21 9.11
CA ASN A 173 -13.56 31.00 7.81
C ASN A 173 -12.78 29.67 7.80
N SER A 174 -12.96 28.87 6.75
CA SER A 174 -12.22 27.65 6.51
C SER A 174 -10.82 27.90 5.94
N ASP A 175 -10.48 29.11 5.51
CA ASP A 175 -9.14 29.43 5.01
C ASP A 175 -8.10 29.31 6.12
N ILE A 176 -7.01 28.63 5.79
CA ILE A 176 -5.87 28.37 6.66
C ILE A 176 -4.61 28.74 5.89
N VAL A 177 -3.65 29.32 6.59
CA VAL A 177 -2.31 29.49 6.02
C VAL A 177 -1.74 28.11 5.67
N PRO A 178 -1.20 27.89 4.45
CA PRO A 178 -0.45 26.69 4.10
C PRO A 178 0.81 26.62 4.96
N MET A 179 0.71 25.96 6.11
CA MET A 179 1.74 25.96 7.14
C MET A 179 2.09 24.56 7.61
N ASN A 180 3.33 24.42 8.09
CA ASN A 180 3.77 23.29 8.89
C ASN A 180 4.01 23.80 10.32
N LEU A 181 3.72 22.98 11.33
CA LEU A 181 3.77 23.38 12.73
C LEU A 181 4.44 22.30 13.58
N LYS A 182 5.31 22.70 14.49
CA LYS A 182 5.94 21.82 15.48
C LYS A 182 6.17 22.54 16.81
N ASP A 183 6.56 21.76 17.82
CA ASP A 183 7.05 22.29 19.09
C ASP A 183 6.10 23.25 19.83
N ILE A 184 4.84 22.84 20.02
CA ILE A 184 3.85 23.64 20.74
C ILE A 184 4.11 23.59 22.25
N ARG A 185 4.37 24.75 22.84
CA ARG A 185 4.58 24.94 24.28
C ARG A 185 3.48 25.83 24.84
N ILE A 186 2.87 25.40 25.94
CA ILE A 186 1.91 26.21 26.67
C ILE A 186 2.48 26.53 28.04
N SER A 187 2.62 27.81 28.34
CA SER A 187 3.06 28.31 29.65
C SER A 187 1.94 29.09 30.34
N THR A 188 1.79 28.87 31.64
CA THR A 188 0.83 29.60 32.49
C THR A 188 1.57 30.17 33.68
N ASP A 189 1.36 31.44 34.00
CA ASP A 189 1.95 32.10 35.17
C ASP A 189 3.48 31.95 35.21
N GLY A 190 4.12 32.15 34.05
CA GLY A 190 5.58 32.05 33.89
C GLY A 190 6.18 30.63 33.96
N ARG A 191 5.36 29.56 33.98
CA ARG A 191 5.84 28.17 33.97
C ARG A 191 5.28 27.38 32.79
N GLN A 192 6.15 26.68 32.05
CA GLN A 192 5.72 25.75 31.01
C GLN A 192 4.94 24.60 31.65
N ARG A 193 3.72 24.38 31.14
CA ARG A 193 2.80 23.34 31.62
C ARG A 193 2.72 22.17 30.67
N PHE A 194 2.77 22.42 29.37
CA PHE A 194 2.62 21.40 28.33
C PHE A 194 3.64 21.61 27.22
N TYR A 195 4.07 20.51 26.58
CA TYR A 195 4.94 20.55 25.41
C TYR A 195 4.63 19.40 24.44
N TRP A 196 3.98 19.74 23.33
CA TRP A 196 3.76 18.85 22.19
C TRP A 196 4.82 19.08 21.13
N LYS A 197 5.79 18.17 21.05
CA LYS A 197 6.81 18.20 20.00
C LYS A 197 6.21 18.03 18.60
N LEU A 198 5.13 17.25 18.48
CA LEU A 198 4.56 16.77 17.19
C LEU A 198 5.56 15.93 16.38
N GLY A 199 6.47 15.26 17.09
CA GLY A 199 7.52 14.43 16.52
C GLY A 199 7.22 12.94 16.47
N LYS A 200 6.10 12.49 17.05
CA LYS A 200 5.60 11.12 16.99
C LYS A 200 4.08 11.21 17.18
N HIS A 201 3.34 10.22 16.71
CA HIS A 201 1.87 10.25 16.78
C HIS A 201 1.28 8.86 17.01
N ASN A 202 -0.01 8.83 17.28
CA ASN A 202 -0.82 7.62 17.24
C ASN A 202 -2.10 7.97 16.48
N ASP A 203 -2.12 7.69 15.18
CA ASP A 203 -3.18 8.07 14.26
C ASP A 203 -3.43 9.59 14.28
N ASP A 204 -4.55 10.03 14.85
CA ASP A 204 -4.97 11.43 14.89
C ASP A 204 -4.51 12.18 16.15
N ILE A 205 -3.77 11.53 17.05
CA ILE A 205 -3.34 12.12 18.32
C ILE A 205 -1.82 12.21 18.48
N CYS A 206 -1.37 13.25 19.17
CA CYS A 206 -0.02 13.40 19.69
C CYS A 206 -0.07 13.76 21.18
N LEU A 207 0.77 13.14 21.99
CA LEU A 207 0.83 13.33 23.43
C LEU A 207 1.89 14.35 23.82
N ASP A 208 1.57 15.17 24.80
CA ASP A 208 2.52 16.11 25.39
C ASP A 208 3.56 15.36 26.23
N SER A 209 4.81 15.82 26.15
CA SER A 209 5.96 15.19 26.81
C SER A 209 6.01 15.37 28.34
N MET A 210 5.20 16.28 28.90
CA MET A 210 5.21 16.62 30.32
C MET A 210 4.09 15.88 31.09
N ASN A 211 2.87 15.87 30.56
CA ASN A 211 1.69 15.28 31.24
C ASN A 211 0.94 14.23 30.43
N ARG A 212 1.39 13.92 29.21
CA ARG A 212 0.67 13.07 28.23
C ARG A 212 -0.76 13.56 27.91
N ALA A 213 -0.99 14.87 27.98
CA ALA A 213 -2.18 15.51 27.46
C ALA A 213 -2.25 15.34 25.94
N VAL A 214 -3.46 15.13 25.43
CA VAL A 214 -3.70 14.83 24.01
C VAL A 214 -3.77 16.13 23.21
N ALA A 215 -3.04 16.21 22.11
CA ALA A 215 -3.35 17.10 21.00
C ALA A 215 -3.99 16.25 19.90
N LYS A 216 -5.17 16.64 19.43
CA LYS A 216 -5.97 15.87 18.47
C LYS A 216 -6.11 16.62 17.16
N ALA A 217 -5.68 16.02 16.06
CA ALA A 217 -5.73 16.59 14.73
C ALA A 217 -6.90 16.01 13.91
N THR A 218 -7.54 16.82 13.07
CA THR A 218 -8.45 16.33 12.03
C THR A 218 -7.77 16.42 10.67
N PHE A 219 -7.87 15.39 9.84
CA PHE A 219 -7.12 15.28 8.58
C PHE A 219 -5.61 15.52 8.80
N PRO A 220 -4.96 14.80 9.74
CA PRO A 220 -3.54 14.96 9.99
C PRO A 220 -2.71 14.50 8.80
N LYS A 221 -1.63 15.23 8.53
CA LYS A 221 -0.50 14.75 7.74
C LYS A 221 0.77 14.98 8.55
N TRP A 222 1.30 13.93 9.16
CA TRP A 222 2.49 14.05 10.00
C TRP A 222 3.74 14.05 9.13
N LEU A 223 4.61 15.05 9.31
CA LEU A 223 5.83 15.17 8.51
C LEU A 223 6.79 13.99 8.74
N ILE A 224 6.79 13.42 9.95
CA ILE A 224 7.65 12.28 10.27
C ILE A 224 7.29 11.02 9.45
N ASP A 225 6.06 10.89 8.98
CA ASP A 225 5.65 9.75 8.15
C ASP A 225 6.39 9.74 6.81
N ASN A 226 6.84 10.90 6.31
CA ASN A 226 7.65 11.00 5.09
C ASN A 226 9.00 10.29 5.19
N HIS A 227 9.42 9.82 6.37
CA HIS A 227 10.63 9.01 6.58
C HIS A 227 10.39 7.49 6.45
N ARG A 228 9.14 7.07 6.19
CA ARG A 228 8.74 5.67 5.98
C ARG A 228 7.75 5.53 4.83
N GLU A 229 6.96 6.55 4.55
CA GLU A 229 5.91 6.57 3.54
C GLU A 229 6.30 7.46 2.36
N TRP A 230 6.05 6.96 1.15
CA TRP A 230 6.26 7.71 -0.07
C TRP A 230 5.19 8.78 -0.24
N SER A 231 5.61 10.04 -0.32
CA SER A 231 4.73 11.16 -0.65
C SER A 231 4.65 11.35 -2.16
N LEU A 232 3.46 11.22 -2.75
CA LEU A 232 3.21 11.67 -4.14
C LEU A 232 3.33 13.20 -4.18
N ILE A 233 4.33 13.71 -4.88
CA ILE A 233 4.60 15.15 -4.98
C ILE A 233 4.21 15.75 -6.34
N TYR A 234 4.21 14.94 -7.39
CA TYR A 234 3.81 15.38 -8.73
C TYR A 234 3.16 14.24 -9.50
N THR A 235 2.12 14.55 -10.26
CA THR A 235 1.53 13.62 -11.22
C THR A 235 1.04 14.39 -12.43
N ASP A 236 1.22 13.80 -13.63
CA ASP A 236 0.70 14.38 -14.86
C ASP A 236 0.39 13.30 -15.92
N THR A 237 -0.46 13.65 -16.88
CA THR A 237 -0.76 12.83 -18.06
C THR A 237 -0.45 13.63 -19.31
N ILE A 238 0.57 13.20 -20.04
CA ILE A 238 1.09 13.87 -21.22
C ILE A 238 0.58 13.16 -22.47
N SER A 239 0.03 13.95 -23.39
CA SER A 239 -0.27 13.50 -24.76
C SER A 239 0.98 13.70 -25.62
N GLY A 240 1.34 12.70 -26.42
CA GLY A 240 2.61 12.70 -27.14
C GLY A 240 3.71 11.99 -26.35
N ASN A 241 4.97 12.28 -26.67
CA ASN A 241 6.11 11.62 -26.02
C ASN A 241 6.57 12.42 -24.80
N ALA A 242 7.22 11.72 -23.87
CA ALA A 242 7.87 12.33 -22.73
C ALA A 242 9.09 11.49 -22.32
N ASP A 243 10.12 12.14 -21.81
CA ASP A 243 11.27 11.53 -21.15
C ASP A 243 11.64 12.39 -19.93
N ILE A 244 12.38 11.80 -18.99
CA ILE A 244 12.61 12.41 -17.68
C ILE A 244 14.07 12.31 -17.30
N ALA A 245 14.64 13.46 -16.92
CA ALA A 245 15.98 13.56 -16.37
C ALA A 245 15.93 14.16 -14.95
N PHE A 246 16.90 13.81 -14.13
CA PHE A 246 16.97 14.24 -12.73
C PHE A 246 18.34 14.83 -12.42
N ASN A 247 18.36 16.07 -11.93
CA ASN A 247 19.55 16.68 -11.37
C ASN A 247 19.66 16.35 -9.88
N ARG A 248 20.61 15.47 -9.56
CA ARG A 248 20.85 15.01 -8.19
C ARG A 248 21.35 16.08 -7.23
N GLN A 249 22.00 17.13 -7.71
CA GLN A 249 22.52 18.17 -6.83
C GLN A 249 21.37 19.03 -6.33
N SER A 250 20.65 19.69 -7.24
CA SER A 250 19.56 20.61 -6.91
C SER A 250 18.19 19.96 -6.73
N ALA A 251 18.09 18.63 -6.78
CA ALA A 251 16.84 17.87 -6.75
C ALA A 251 15.79 18.30 -7.82
N GLN A 252 16.24 18.87 -8.94
CA GLN A 252 15.36 19.28 -10.03
C GLN A 252 15.01 18.11 -10.95
N ILE A 253 13.75 18.02 -11.33
CA ILE A 253 13.25 17.04 -12.31
C ILE A 253 12.90 17.77 -13.60
N TYR A 254 13.41 17.28 -14.72
CA TYR A 254 13.12 17.80 -16.05
C TYR A 254 12.18 16.84 -16.77
N ILE A 255 10.99 17.29 -17.13
CA ILE A 255 10.00 16.52 -17.86
C ILE A 255 9.90 17.09 -19.27
N THR A 256 10.22 16.28 -20.29
CA THR A 256 10.10 16.73 -21.67
C THR A 256 8.68 16.56 -22.21
N ARG A 257 8.27 17.50 -23.04
CA ARG A 257 7.05 17.50 -23.85
C ARG A 257 7.42 17.85 -25.28
N ASP A 258 6.47 17.82 -26.21
CA ASP A 258 6.76 17.98 -27.65
C ASP A 258 7.51 19.28 -28.00
N ASN A 259 7.21 20.41 -27.34
CA ASN A 259 7.83 21.72 -27.60
C ASN A 259 8.28 22.46 -26.34
N GLU A 260 8.30 21.79 -25.19
CA GLU A 260 8.68 22.40 -23.92
C GLU A 260 9.33 21.39 -22.97
N ILE A 261 10.08 21.91 -22.00
CA ILE A 261 10.66 21.14 -20.91
C ILE A 261 10.23 21.79 -19.60
N ASP A 262 9.47 21.06 -18.81
CA ASP A 262 9.06 21.48 -17.47
C ASP A 262 10.17 21.21 -16.47
N VAL A 263 10.42 22.18 -15.61
CA VAL A 263 11.34 22.08 -14.48
C VAL A 263 10.52 22.01 -13.20
N ILE A 264 10.55 20.85 -12.56
CA ILE A 264 9.85 20.57 -11.30
C ILE A 264 10.88 20.59 -10.16
N ASP A 265 10.55 21.25 -9.04
CA ASP A 265 11.37 21.25 -7.82
C ASP A 265 11.17 20.01 -6.94
N GLU A 266 11.86 19.96 -5.80
CA GLU A 266 11.83 18.83 -4.89
C GLU A 266 10.48 18.63 -4.18
N GLU A 267 9.65 19.68 -4.11
CA GLU A 267 8.29 19.62 -3.60
C GLU A 267 7.25 19.24 -4.66
N GLY A 268 7.68 19.03 -5.92
CA GLY A 268 6.78 18.68 -7.02
C GLY A 268 6.10 19.89 -7.66
N SER A 269 6.58 21.10 -7.42
CA SER A 269 6.02 22.33 -8.00
C SER A 269 6.71 22.71 -9.30
N LEU A 270 5.93 23.17 -10.28
CA LEU A 270 6.46 23.70 -11.54
C LEU A 270 7.18 25.04 -11.28
N VAL A 271 8.50 25.05 -11.45
CA VAL A 271 9.35 26.25 -11.30
C VAL A 271 9.32 27.08 -12.57
N CYS A 272 9.49 26.44 -13.72
CA CYS A 272 9.42 27.07 -15.04
C CYS A 272 9.18 26.03 -16.14
N ALA A 273 8.72 26.50 -17.30
CA ALA A 273 8.61 25.71 -18.52
C ALA A 273 9.48 26.38 -19.61
N TRP A 274 10.45 25.65 -20.15
CA TRP A 274 11.34 26.14 -21.19
C TRP A 274 10.78 25.78 -22.56
N SER A 275 10.49 26.77 -23.40
CA SER A 275 10.14 26.51 -24.80
C SER A 275 11.35 25.99 -25.57
N VAL A 276 11.17 24.93 -26.36
CA VAL A 276 12.23 24.28 -27.12
C VAL A 276 11.88 24.29 -28.61
N ASN A 277 12.86 24.65 -29.44
CA ASN A 277 12.78 24.47 -30.89
C ASN A 277 13.31 23.09 -31.27
N GLY A 278 12.47 22.25 -31.86
CA GLY A 278 12.79 20.86 -32.21
C GLY A 278 12.32 19.87 -31.14
N SER A 279 12.11 18.62 -31.52
CA SER A 279 11.54 17.60 -30.63
C SER A 279 12.61 17.12 -29.63
N PRO A 280 12.35 17.19 -28.32
CA PRO A 280 13.27 16.69 -27.31
C PRO A 280 13.30 15.17 -27.17
N HIS A 281 12.56 14.46 -28.02
CA HIS A 281 12.28 13.05 -27.82
C HIS A 281 13.21 12.15 -28.61
N THR A 282 13.47 11.00 -28.00
CA THR A 282 14.34 9.94 -28.52
C THR A 282 13.60 8.92 -29.37
N ALA A 283 12.30 8.76 -29.10
CA ALA A 283 11.29 7.96 -29.81
C ALA A 283 10.03 8.00 -28.92
N SER A 284 9.02 7.17 -29.20
CA SER A 284 7.82 6.98 -28.36
C SER A 284 8.04 6.21 -27.05
N CYS A 285 9.22 6.33 -26.44
CA CYS A 285 9.68 5.45 -25.36
C CYS A 285 10.24 6.23 -24.16
N SER A 286 10.07 5.67 -22.97
CA SER A 286 10.49 6.23 -21.68
C SER A 286 11.89 5.76 -21.24
N GLY A 287 12.51 6.47 -20.30
CA GLY A 287 13.68 6.00 -19.56
C GLY A 287 15.02 6.12 -20.30
N HIS A 288 15.13 7.08 -21.25
CA HIS A 288 16.31 7.25 -22.11
C HIS A 288 16.90 8.67 -22.03
N ALA A 289 16.64 9.38 -20.93
CA ALA A 289 17.24 10.66 -20.58
C ALA A 289 17.98 10.63 -19.23
N VAL A 290 19.10 11.35 -19.15
CA VAL A 290 19.87 11.62 -17.91
C VAL A 290 20.33 13.08 -17.89
N TYR A 291 20.76 13.57 -16.72
CA TYR A 291 21.37 14.89 -16.58
C TYR A 291 22.89 14.74 -16.45
N ASP A 292 23.67 15.42 -17.28
CA ASP A 292 25.13 15.50 -17.17
C ASP A 292 25.49 16.68 -16.25
N PRO A 293 25.93 16.44 -14.99
CA PRO A 293 26.22 17.51 -14.05
C PRO A 293 27.51 18.27 -14.38
N ILE A 294 28.36 17.74 -15.27
CA ILE A 294 29.62 18.37 -15.64
C ILE A 294 29.39 19.45 -16.69
N THR A 295 28.55 19.15 -17.69
CA THR A 295 28.22 20.10 -18.76
C THR A 295 26.94 20.89 -18.50
N ALA A 296 26.17 20.53 -17.47
CA ALA A 296 24.84 21.06 -17.19
C ALA A 296 23.89 20.89 -18.40
N GLU A 297 23.83 19.66 -18.91
CA GLU A 297 23.03 19.32 -20.08
C GLU A 297 22.08 18.17 -19.79
N LEU A 298 20.89 18.21 -20.41
CA LEU A 298 20.04 17.04 -20.54
C LEU A 298 20.58 16.19 -21.68
N VAL A 299 20.79 14.91 -21.41
CA VAL A 299 21.37 13.97 -22.36
C VAL A 299 20.37 12.87 -22.66
N PHE A 300 20.01 12.79 -23.93
CA PHE A 300 19.04 11.85 -24.48
C PHE A 300 19.79 10.81 -25.30
N TYR A 301 19.60 9.51 -25.05
CA TYR A 301 20.52 8.50 -25.58
C TYR A 301 19.84 7.31 -26.27
N SER A 302 20.58 6.71 -27.21
CA SER A 302 20.26 5.41 -27.79
C SER A 302 21.47 4.47 -27.69
N LEU A 303 21.36 3.44 -26.84
CA LEU A 303 22.45 2.48 -26.60
C LEU A 303 22.74 1.61 -27.83
N SER A 304 21.72 1.28 -28.63
CA SER A 304 21.88 0.47 -29.85
C SER A 304 22.54 1.25 -30.98
N LEU A 305 22.24 2.55 -31.10
CA LEU A 305 22.88 3.43 -32.09
C LEU A 305 24.24 3.95 -31.62
N GLY A 306 24.53 3.89 -30.31
CA GLY A 306 25.79 4.36 -29.75
C GLY A 306 25.93 5.88 -29.76
N VAL A 307 24.82 6.62 -29.70
CA VAL A 307 24.80 8.09 -29.83
C VAL A 307 23.89 8.76 -28.79
N ALA A 308 24.19 10.02 -28.50
CA ALA A 308 23.38 10.89 -27.65
C ALA A 308 23.06 12.23 -28.32
N LYS A 309 21.89 12.82 -27.98
CA LYS A 309 21.55 14.23 -28.18
C LYS A 309 21.74 14.99 -26.87
N ARG A 310 22.01 16.29 -26.94
CA ARG A 310 22.31 17.12 -25.78
C ARG A 310 21.61 18.48 -25.85
N PHE A 311 20.98 18.86 -24.74
CA PHE A 311 20.31 20.14 -24.57
C PHE A 311 20.91 20.90 -23.38
N SER A 312 21.41 22.11 -23.60
CA SER A 312 22.01 22.92 -22.54
C SER A 312 20.95 23.60 -21.68
N THR A 313 20.99 23.37 -20.37
CA THR A 313 20.09 24.05 -19.42
C THR A 313 20.51 25.49 -19.16
N GLN A 314 21.68 25.92 -19.65
CA GLN A 314 22.19 27.28 -19.50
C GLN A 314 21.79 28.17 -20.69
N SER A 315 22.02 27.68 -21.92
CA SER A 315 21.69 28.42 -23.15
C SER A 315 20.29 28.13 -23.68
N LEU A 316 19.59 27.15 -23.09
CA LEU A 316 18.25 26.68 -23.49
C LEU A 316 18.18 26.32 -24.98
N ASN A 317 19.23 25.66 -25.48
CA ASN A 317 19.35 25.23 -26.88
C ASN A 317 20.02 23.87 -27.01
N TRP A 318 19.73 23.20 -28.12
CA TRP A 318 20.43 21.97 -28.53
C TRP A 318 21.91 22.25 -28.82
N THR A 319 22.79 21.53 -28.13
CA THR A 319 24.23 21.53 -28.42
C THR A 319 24.60 20.39 -29.37
N VAL A 320 23.83 19.30 -29.34
CA VAL A 320 23.88 18.19 -30.30
C VAL A 320 22.45 17.73 -30.60
N ASP A 321 22.03 17.82 -31.85
CA ASP A 321 20.72 17.35 -32.33
C ASP A 321 20.92 16.30 -33.44
N LYS A 322 20.67 15.03 -33.11
CA LYS A 322 20.82 13.87 -34.02
C LYS A 322 19.49 13.12 -34.08
N ASP A 323 19.05 12.64 -35.24
CA ASP A 323 17.83 11.85 -35.31
C ASP A 323 18.00 10.42 -34.78
N PHE A 324 16.98 9.91 -34.10
CA PHE A 324 16.88 8.53 -33.65
C PHE A 324 15.77 7.83 -34.45
N PRO A 325 16.11 7.19 -35.58
CA PRO A 325 15.10 6.69 -36.52
C PRO A 325 14.40 5.42 -36.04
N TRP A 326 14.87 4.77 -34.97
CA TRP A 326 14.40 3.46 -34.51
C TRP A 326 14.09 3.48 -33.02
N ASP A 327 13.13 2.65 -32.62
CA ASP A 327 12.78 2.45 -31.21
C ASP A 327 13.98 1.89 -30.41
N PRO A 328 14.09 2.21 -29.11
CA PRO A 328 15.17 1.71 -28.27
C PRO A 328 15.14 0.19 -28.14
N LEU A 329 16.34 -0.41 -28.09
CA LEU A 329 16.53 -1.87 -28.01
C LEU A 329 16.69 -2.39 -26.57
N HIS A 330 16.84 -1.49 -25.60
CA HIS A 330 17.25 -1.78 -24.23
C HIS A 330 16.23 -1.18 -23.24
N TYR A 331 14.97 -1.63 -23.25
CA TYR A 331 13.99 -1.20 -22.25
C TYR A 331 14.37 -1.72 -20.86
N ASN A 332 14.09 -0.94 -19.81
CA ASN A 332 14.33 -1.32 -18.41
C ASN A 332 15.77 -1.81 -18.17
N HIS A 333 16.74 -1.15 -18.82
CA HIS A 333 18.16 -1.36 -18.58
C HIS A 333 18.58 -0.69 -17.28
N ALA A 334 19.54 -1.29 -16.58
CA ALA A 334 20.09 -0.70 -15.37
C ALA A 334 21.01 0.46 -15.72
N ARG A 335 21.11 1.48 -14.87
CA ARG A 335 21.98 2.65 -15.07
C ARG A 335 22.58 3.16 -13.76
N ALA A 336 23.80 3.68 -13.84
CA ALA A 336 24.48 4.30 -12.72
C ALA A 336 25.41 5.42 -13.18
N PHE A 337 25.45 6.52 -12.44
CA PHE A 337 26.49 7.52 -12.56
C PHE A 337 27.68 7.12 -11.69
N ASN A 338 28.88 7.08 -12.26
CA ASN A 338 30.12 6.82 -11.53
C ASN A 338 30.85 8.15 -11.24
N PRO A 339 30.91 8.61 -9.98
CA PRO A 339 31.59 9.86 -9.65
C PRO A 339 33.11 9.84 -9.90
N ALA A 340 33.72 8.65 -9.97
CA ALA A 340 35.18 8.53 -10.10
C ALA A 340 35.71 8.93 -11.50
N ASP A 341 34.91 8.71 -12.54
CA ASP A 341 35.23 9.09 -13.94
C ASP A 341 34.14 9.97 -14.57
N SER A 342 33.19 10.44 -13.76
CA SER A 342 32.01 11.23 -14.14
C SER A 342 31.17 10.61 -15.26
N SER A 343 31.27 9.31 -15.51
CA SER A 343 30.59 8.66 -16.63
C SER A 343 29.28 8.00 -16.19
N TYR A 344 28.32 7.95 -17.11
CA TYR A 344 27.16 7.06 -16.97
C TYR A 344 27.50 5.67 -17.52
N TYR A 345 27.10 4.64 -16.79
CA TYR A 345 27.14 3.25 -17.23
C TYR A 345 25.73 2.71 -17.38
N PHE A 346 25.51 1.86 -18.39
CA PHE A 346 24.23 1.22 -18.68
C PHE A 346 24.41 -0.27 -18.89
N PHE A 347 23.53 -1.08 -18.31
CA PHE A 347 23.66 -2.55 -18.32
C PHE A 347 22.35 -3.25 -18.65
N GLY A 348 22.42 -4.19 -19.60
CA GLY A 348 21.34 -5.11 -19.89
C GLY A 348 20.10 -4.46 -20.51
N GLY A 349 18.93 -4.93 -20.12
CA GLY A 349 17.64 -4.50 -20.68
C GLY A 349 17.01 -5.55 -21.58
N TYR A 350 15.86 -5.21 -22.13
CA TYR A 350 15.06 -6.08 -22.98
C TYR A 350 14.56 -5.34 -24.21
N GLY A 351 14.50 -6.01 -25.36
CA GLY A 351 13.91 -5.46 -26.57
C GLY A 351 14.06 -6.42 -27.74
N HIS A 352 13.13 -6.35 -28.69
CA HIS A 352 13.08 -7.26 -29.85
C HIS A 352 13.20 -8.74 -29.46
N TYR A 353 12.43 -9.15 -28.44
CA TYR A 353 12.35 -10.53 -27.94
C TYR A 353 13.65 -11.11 -27.36
N ALA A 354 14.59 -10.26 -26.94
CA ALA A 354 15.87 -10.66 -26.35
C ALA A 354 16.16 -9.90 -25.05
N TYR A 355 16.69 -10.65 -24.06
CA TYR A 355 17.30 -10.08 -22.86
C TYR A 355 18.79 -9.83 -23.11
N ARG A 356 19.34 -8.81 -22.48
CA ARG A 356 20.69 -8.28 -22.76
C ARG A 356 21.60 -8.29 -21.55
N ASN A 357 22.90 -8.30 -21.78
CA ASN A 357 23.95 -8.18 -20.76
C ASN A 357 25.13 -7.31 -21.21
N GLU A 358 24.93 -6.56 -22.30
CA GLU A 358 25.88 -5.57 -22.78
C GLU A 358 26.04 -4.45 -21.76
N LEU A 359 27.29 -3.98 -21.61
CA LEU A 359 27.66 -2.84 -20.80
C LEU A 359 28.03 -1.69 -21.73
N TYR A 360 27.49 -0.51 -21.46
CA TYR A 360 27.77 0.71 -22.20
C TYR A 360 28.26 1.81 -21.26
N ARG A 361 29.04 2.75 -21.81
CA ARG A 361 29.56 3.92 -21.11
C ARG A 361 29.30 5.19 -21.93
N LEU A 362 28.81 6.22 -21.26
CA LEU A 362 28.71 7.58 -21.75
C LEU A 362 29.60 8.49 -20.90
N SER A 363 30.69 8.97 -21.49
CA SER A 363 31.61 9.91 -20.84
C SER A 363 31.03 11.35 -20.81
N PRO A 364 31.44 12.19 -19.85
CA PRO A 364 31.04 13.60 -19.80
C PRO A 364 31.28 14.32 -21.13
N GLY A 365 30.32 15.14 -21.56
CA GLY A 365 30.41 15.90 -22.82
C GLY A 365 30.46 15.07 -24.11
N SER A 366 30.53 13.74 -24.05
CA SER A 366 30.53 12.90 -25.25
C SER A 366 29.13 12.74 -25.83
N ASP A 367 29.04 12.69 -27.15
CA ASP A 367 27.85 12.36 -27.94
C ASP A 367 27.91 10.93 -28.50
N VAL A 368 28.92 10.16 -28.11
CA VAL A 368 29.17 8.76 -28.46
C VAL A 368 29.04 7.90 -27.20
N ILE A 369 28.33 6.78 -27.33
CA ILE A 369 28.15 5.80 -26.28
C ILE A 369 28.95 4.56 -26.64
N GLU A 370 29.94 4.25 -25.82
CA GLU A 370 30.89 3.19 -26.07
C GLU A 370 30.40 1.88 -25.45
N ARG A 371 30.50 0.78 -26.20
CA ARG A 371 30.32 -0.56 -25.63
C ARG A 371 31.58 -0.95 -24.85
N VAL A 372 31.41 -1.33 -23.59
CA VAL A 372 32.48 -1.80 -22.71
C VAL A 372 32.45 -3.32 -22.68
N ASN A 373 33.51 -3.95 -23.20
CA ASN A 373 33.66 -5.41 -23.11
C ASN A 373 34.20 -5.80 -21.74
N TYR A 374 33.56 -6.77 -21.09
CA TYR A 374 33.98 -7.29 -19.78
C TYR A 374 33.96 -8.83 -19.78
N ALA A 375 34.75 -9.45 -18.92
CA ALA A 375 34.87 -10.89 -18.76
C ALA A 375 34.02 -11.43 -17.61
N ASN A 376 33.78 -12.75 -17.59
CA ASN A 376 32.86 -13.45 -16.67
C ASN A 376 31.42 -12.93 -16.79
N LEU A 377 30.88 -13.00 -18.01
CA LEU A 377 29.61 -12.36 -18.37
C LEU A 377 28.50 -12.65 -17.36
N ILE A 378 27.80 -11.59 -16.97
CA ILE A 378 26.60 -11.68 -16.15
C ILE A 378 25.47 -12.20 -17.05
N PRO A 379 24.63 -13.15 -16.59
CA PRO A 379 23.51 -13.64 -17.39
C PRO A 379 22.55 -12.52 -17.86
N PRO A 380 22.05 -12.56 -19.10
CA PRO A 380 21.14 -11.55 -19.65
C PRO A 380 19.88 -11.30 -18.83
N ARG A 381 19.55 -10.02 -18.64
CA ARG A 381 18.46 -9.57 -17.76
C ARG A 381 17.99 -8.13 -18.02
N PHE A 382 16.74 -7.85 -17.64
CA PHE A 382 16.16 -6.51 -17.55
C PHE A 382 15.55 -6.30 -16.15
N GLY A 383 15.22 -5.05 -15.79
CA GLY A 383 14.67 -4.74 -14.46
C GLY A 383 15.65 -5.02 -13.33
N ALA A 384 16.95 -4.92 -13.61
CA ALA A 384 18.00 -4.97 -12.60
C ALA A 384 18.31 -3.56 -12.12
N ALA A 385 18.73 -3.42 -10.86
CA ALA A 385 19.25 -2.15 -10.35
C ALA A 385 20.77 -2.10 -10.47
N MET A 386 21.32 -0.92 -10.74
CA MET A 386 22.76 -0.70 -10.75
C MET A 386 23.19 0.50 -9.91
N THR A 387 24.38 0.42 -9.32
CA THR A 387 25.06 1.57 -8.69
C THR A 387 26.57 1.47 -8.89
N ALA A 388 27.26 2.60 -8.73
CA ALA A 388 28.72 2.66 -8.81
C ALA A 388 29.30 3.03 -7.44
N VAL A 389 30.21 2.21 -6.92
CA VAL A 389 30.91 2.44 -5.65
C VAL A 389 32.37 2.07 -5.81
N ASP A 390 33.28 2.99 -5.46
CA ASP A 390 34.74 2.78 -5.49
C ASP A 390 35.26 2.20 -6.82
N ASN A 391 34.75 2.74 -7.94
CA ASN A 391 35.11 2.31 -9.30
C ASN A 391 34.74 0.85 -9.61
N LYS A 392 33.71 0.34 -8.95
CA LYS A 392 33.02 -0.91 -9.25
C LYS A 392 31.56 -0.64 -9.54
N LEU A 393 30.98 -1.38 -10.49
CA LEU A 393 29.54 -1.41 -10.72
C LEU A 393 28.95 -2.58 -9.96
N TYR A 394 27.92 -2.34 -9.17
CA TYR A 394 27.13 -3.39 -8.52
C TYR A 394 25.80 -3.53 -9.25
N ILE A 395 25.38 -4.76 -9.53
CA ILE A 395 24.16 -5.07 -10.31
C ILE A 395 23.33 -6.08 -9.51
N LEU A 396 22.09 -5.73 -9.19
CA LEU A 396 21.20 -6.49 -8.32
C LEU A 396 19.99 -7.03 -9.09
N GLY A 397 19.78 -8.34 -8.99
CA GLY A 397 18.59 -9.09 -9.44
C GLY A 397 18.18 -8.85 -10.89
N GLY A 398 16.87 -8.71 -11.12
CA GLY A 398 16.23 -8.57 -12.44
C GLY A 398 15.65 -9.87 -12.99
N ARG A 399 15.18 -9.86 -14.23
CA ARG A 399 14.51 -11.00 -14.87
C ARG A 399 15.11 -11.31 -16.24
N GLY A 400 15.25 -12.59 -16.57
CA GLY A 400 15.78 -13.03 -17.86
C GLY A 400 16.06 -14.53 -17.92
N ASN A 401 17.03 -14.93 -18.75
CA ASN A 401 17.59 -16.28 -18.78
C ASN A 401 19.00 -16.30 -19.37
N GLU A 402 19.75 -17.39 -19.12
CA GLU A 402 21.14 -17.55 -19.57
C GLU A 402 21.35 -17.32 -21.08
N ALA A 403 20.38 -17.70 -21.91
CA ALA A 403 20.52 -17.56 -23.37
C ALA A 403 20.14 -16.17 -23.91
N GLY A 404 19.51 -15.33 -23.07
CA GLY A 404 18.98 -14.02 -23.48
C GLY A 404 17.83 -14.09 -24.48
N LYS A 405 17.05 -15.18 -24.50
CA LYS A 405 15.97 -15.39 -25.48
C LYS A 405 14.61 -15.45 -24.79
N GLN A 406 13.66 -14.61 -25.20
CA GLN A 406 12.29 -14.67 -24.66
C GLN A 406 11.58 -15.99 -24.95
N ALA A 407 11.97 -16.70 -26.02
CA ALA A 407 11.39 -18.00 -26.35
C ALA A 407 11.71 -19.10 -25.32
N LEU A 408 12.64 -18.87 -24.39
CA LEU A 408 12.97 -19.80 -23.32
C LEU A 408 12.30 -19.39 -22.01
N GLU A 409 12.25 -20.34 -21.06
CA GLU A 409 11.81 -20.07 -19.69
C GLU A 409 12.56 -18.87 -19.12
N THR A 410 11.83 -17.99 -18.46
CA THR A 410 12.33 -16.73 -17.90
C THR A 410 12.10 -16.74 -16.41
N TYR A 411 13.12 -16.40 -15.64
CA TYR A 411 13.10 -16.43 -14.19
C TYR A 411 13.70 -15.14 -13.60
N PHE A 412 13.41 -14.91 -12.33
CA PHE A 412 14.01 -13.82 -11.56
C PHE A 412 15.40 -14.24 -11.08
N TYR A 413 16.35 -13.32 -11.18
CA TYR A 413 17.66 -13.44 -10.58
C TYR A 413 17.60 -12.88 -9.16
N TYR A 414 18.12 -13.65 -8.21
CA TYR A 414 18.20 -13.28 -6.80
C TYR A 414 19.68 -13.13 -6.39
N ASP A 415 20.44 -12.36 -7.14
CA ASP A 415 21.89 -12.26 -6.98
C ASP A 415 22.38 -10.81 -6.99
N LEU A 416 23.55 -10.60 -6.39
CA LEU A 416 24.34 -9.37 -6.50
C LEU A 416 25.63 -9.69 -7.24
N TRP A 417 25.90 -8.96 -8.31
CA TRP A 417 27.15 -9.01 -9.06
C TRP A 417 27.93 -7.72 -8.86
N GLU A 418 29.26 -7.81 -8.97
CA GLU A 418 30.11 -6.65 -9.16
C GLU A 418 30.90 -6.77 -10.47
N ILE A 419 31.13 -5.64 -11.15
CA ILE A 419 32.08 -5.48 -12.24
C ILE A 419 33.15 -4.50 -11.78
N ASP A 420 34.40 -4.94 -11.71
CA ASP A 420 35.53 -4.06 -11.43
C ASP A 420 35.92 -3.30 -12.70
N LEU A 421 35.79 -1.97 -12.71
CA LEU A 421 36.01 -1.16 -13.91
C LEU A 421 37.49 -1.03 -14.30
N LYS A 422 38.43 -1.40 -13.42
CA LYS A 422 39.87 -1.41 -13.74
C LYS A 422 40.26 -2.70 -14.46
N THR A 423 39.75 -3.83 -14.00
CA THR A 423 40.07 -5.16 -14.55
C THR A 423 39.10 -5.63 -15.61
N LEU A 424 37.93 -5.00 -15.71
CA LEU A 424 36.80 -5.38 -16.58
C LEU A 424 36.40 -6.84 -16.38
N LYS A 425 36.39 -7.30 -15.12
CA LYS A 425 35.96 -8.65 -14.75
C LYS A 425 34.76 -8.54 -13.82
N ALA A 426 33.74 -9.34 -14.10
CA ALA A 426 32.62 -9.52 -13.19
C ALA A 426 32.85 -10.67 -12.21
N ARG A 427 32.24 -10.58 -11.03
CA ARG A 427 32.08 -11.70 -10.09
C ARG A 427 30.73 -11.62 -9.40
N LYS A 428 30.14 -12.77 -9.11
CA LYS A 428 28.97 -12.86 -8.23
C LYS A 428 29.43 -12.63 -6.79
N VAL A 429 28.82 -11.69 -6.09
CA VAL A 429 29.09 -11.35 -4.69
C VAL A 429 28.36 -12.34 -3.79
N TRP A 430 27.05 -12.49 -3.99
CA TRP A 430 26.21 -13.46 -3.30
C TRP A 430 24.98 -13.81 -4.15
N GLU A 431 24.28 -14.86 -3.72
CA GLU A 431 23.01 -15.32 -4.26
C GLU A 431 22.06 -15.67 -3.12
N TYR A 432 20.85 -15.17 -3.20
CA TYR A 432 19.74 -15.47 -2.31
C TYR A 432 18.92 -16.62 -2.90
N ARG A 433 18.39 -17.48 -2.03
CA ARG A 433 17.52 -18.59 -2.43
C ARG A 433 16.11 -18.29 -1.94
N PRO A 434 15.20 -17.87 -2.85
CA PRO A 434 13.85 -17.50 -2.45
C PRO A 434 13.06 -18.71 -1.95
N ALA A 435 12.10 -18.46 -1.06
CA ALA A 435 11.06 -19.43 -0.78
C ALA A 435 10.19 -19.66 -2.03
N LYS A 436 9.49 -20.80 -2.09
CA LYS A 436 8.75 -21.24 -3.28
C LYS A 436 7.70 -20.23 -3.78
N ASP A 437 7.15 -19.43 -2.87
CA ASP A 437 6.08 -18.46 -3.12
C ASP A 437 6.56 -17.01 -2.90
N GLU A 438 7.87 -16.78 -2.83
CA GLU A 438 8.42 -15.44 -2.65
C GLU A 438 8.33 -14.62 -3.94
N GLN A 439 8.09 -13.32 -3.78
CA GLN A 439 7.91 -12.42 -4.91
C GLN A 439 9.19 -12.27 -5.74
N GLY A 440 9.00 -12.05 -7.05
CA GLY A 440 10.08 -11.74 -7.98
C GLY A 440 10.78 -10.43 -7.67
N TRP A 441 12.08 -10.35 -7.97
CA TRP A 441 12.85 -9.11 -7.89
C TRP A 441 12.86 -8.38 -9.24
N MET A 442 12.11 -7.28 -9.31
CA MET A 442 12.01 -6.36 -10.44
C MET A 442 12.32 -4.96 -9.95
N PHE A 443 13.53 -4.48 -10.20
CA PHE A 443 13.99 -3.23 -9.62
C PHE A 443 13.88 -2.04 -10.55
N ALA A 444 13.90 -0.85 -9.94
CA ALA A 444 14.16 0.40 -10.63
C ALA A 444 15.54 0.34 -11.30
N SER A 445 15.73 1.12 -12.36
CA SER A 445 16.96 1.11 -13.16
C SER A 445 18.24 1.41 -12.35
N SER A 446 18.10 2.02 -11.17
CA SER A 446 19.19 2.40 -10.27
C SER A 446 18.94 1.94 -8.83
N MET A 447 20.02 1.73 -8.08
CA MET A 447 20.02 1.61 -6.61
C MET A 447 21.00 2.59 -5.98
N ILE A 448 20.79 2.89 -4.71
CA ILE A 448 21.50 3.96 -4.01
C ILE A 448 22.37 3.36 -2.91
N LYS A 449 23.64 3.77 -2.89
CA LYS A 449 24.55 3.58 -1.76
C LYS A 449 24.58 4.87 -0.95
N LEU A 450 24.07 4.84 0.28
CA LEU A 450 24.19 5.98 1.19
C LEU A 450 25.61 6.07 1.78
N PRO A 451 26.13 7.29 2.04
CA PRO A 451 27.44 7.48 2.69
C PRO A 451 27.49 6.79 4.05
N GLY A 452 28.62 6.14 4.37
CA GLY A 452 28.86 5.53 5.69
C GLY A 452 28.13 4.22 5.99
N GLU A 453 27.25 3.74 5.10
CA GLU A 453 26.47 2.51 5.35
C GLU A 453 26.93 1.32 4.52
N ASP A 454 27.08 0.12 5.08
CA ASP A 454 27.37 -1.10 4.29
C ASP A 454 26.12 -1.72 3.65
N ALA A 455 25.30 -0.90 2.99
CA ALA A 455 24.02 -1.32 2.40
C ALA A 455 23.69 -0.61 1.08
N LEU A 456 22.84 -1.26 0.29
CA LEU A 456 22.30 -0.80 -0.99
C LEU A 456 20.79 -0.67 -0.87
N TYR A 457 20.26 0.45 -1.33
CA TYR A 457 18.83 0.78 -1.30
C TYR A 457 18.26 0.65 -2.72
N ALA A 458 17.35 -0.32 -2.91
CA ALA A 458 16.75 -0.59 -4.20
C ALA A 458 15.23 -0.71 -4.07
N LEU A 459 14.49 -0.08 -4.98
CA LEU A 459 13.04 -0.20 -5.03
C LEU A 459 12.66 -1.45 -5.81
N ASN A 460 12.04 -2.42 -5.14
CA ASN A 460 11.49 -3.60 -5.79
C ASN A 460 10.02 -3.36 -6.15
N MET A 461 9.66 -3.55 -7.41
CA MET A 461 8.28 -3.46 -7.88
C MET A 461 7.56 -4.78 -7.60
N ASP A 462 6.49 -4.69 -6.83
CA ASP A 462 5.65 -5.81 -6.40
C ASP A 462 4.17 -5.52 -6.70
N ASN A 463 3.29 -6.41 -6.25
CA ASN A 463 1.84 -6.27 -6.46
C ASN A 463 1.24 -5.10 -5.66
N SER A 464 1.99 -4.54 -4.71
CA SER A 464 1.63 -3.34 -3.95
C SER A 464 2.21 -2.05 -4.55
N GLY A 465 2.69 -2.08 -5.80
CA GLY A 465 3.14 -0.89 -6.52
C GLY A 465 4.55 -0.41 -6.14
N GLY A 466 5.29 -1.21 -5.37
CA GLY A 466 6.72 -1.06 -5.13
C GLY A 466 7.09 -0.65 -3.71
N THR A 467 8.17 -1.25 -3.21
CA THR A 467 8.67 -1.10 -1.83
C THR A 467 10.19 -0.86 -1.84
N LEU A 468 10.68 0.08 -1.02
CA LEU A 468 12.11 0.31 -0.86
C LEU A 468 12.71 -0.72 0.10
N LEU A 469 13.71 -1.43 -0.38
CA LEU A 469 14.42 -2.47 0.35
C LEU A 469 15.88 -2.06 0.58
N ARG A 470 16.37 -2.36 1.78
CA ARG A 470 17.78 -2.21 2.16
C ARG A 470 18.45 -3.58 2.08
N TYR A 471 19.39 -3.74 1.17
CA TYR A 471 20.19 -4.94 0.93
C TYR A 471 21.58 -4.79 1.53
N SER A 472 22.12 -5.85 2.11
CA SER A 472 23.52 -5.91 2.49
C SER A 472 24.43 -6.02 1.28
N MET A 473 25.58 -5.34 1.33
CA MET A 473 26.61 -5.47 0.29
C MET A 473 27.38 -6.79 0.37
N ASN A 474 27.37 -7.45 1.53
CA ASN A 474 28.29 -8.55 1.83
C ASN A 474 27.61 -9.92 1.87
N ASN A 475 26.30 -9.97 2.14
CA ASN A 475 25.53 -11.20 2.32
C ASN A 475 24.11 -11.00 1.75
N PRO A 476 23.32 -12.07 1.51
CA PRO A 476 22.01 -11.97 0.88
C PRO A 476 20.89 -11.50 1.85
N GLU A 477 21.23 -10.72 2.88
CA GLU A 477 20.26 -10.19 3.85
C GLU A 477 19.65 -8.88 3.35
N PHE A 478 18.34 -8.72 3.57
CA PHE A 478 17.62 -7.50 3.22
C PHE A 478 16.44 -7.24 4.18
N SER A 479 15.98 -6.00 4.21
CA SER A 479 14.87 -5.56 5.05
C SER A 479 14.07 -4.43 4.40
N GLU A 480 12.77 -4.38 4.69
CA GLU A 480 11.89 -3.29 4.24
C GLU A 480 12.13 -1.98 4.99
N VAL A 481 12.38 -0.92 4.24
CA VAL A 481 12.66 0.42 4.78
C VAL A 481 11.62 1.48 4.40
N SER A 482 10.67 1.16 3.51
CA SER A 482 9.47 1.98 3.25
C SER A 482 8.19 1.15 3.34
N ARG A 483 7.03 1.83 3.41
CA ARG A 483 5.74 1.24 3.03
C ARG A 483 5.61 1.15 1.50
N PRO A 484 4.71 0.31 0.97
CA PRO A 484 4.44 0.26 -0.47
C PRO A 484 3.84 1.55 -1.02
N ILE A 485 4.11 1.83 -2.30
CA ILE A 485 3.64 3.05 -2.98
C ILE A 485 2.17 2.95 -3.42
N ASN A 486 1.64 1.73 -3.59
CA ASN A 486 0.27 1.45 -4.04
C ASN A 486 -0.09 2.02 -5.43
N ASN A 487 0.89 2.23 -6.31
CA ASN A 487 0.64 2.64 -7.71
C ASN A 487 0.43 1.42 -8.63
N THR A 488 -0.74 0.79 -8.53
CA THR A 488 -1.09 -0.46 -9.23
C THR A 488 -1.79 -0.27 -10.58
N ASN A 489 -1.93 0.98 -11.05
CA ASN A 489 -2.60 1.31 -12.32
C ASN A 489 -2.05 0.49 -13.49
N SER A 490 -2.95 -0.01 -14.35
CA SER A 490 -2.61 -0.75 -15.56
C SER A 490 -1.76 0.06 -16.52
N TYR A 491 -0.82 -0.60 -17.20
CA TYR A 491 0.08 0.01 -18.18
C TYR A 491 0.36 -0.97 -19.33
N GLN A 492 0.71 -0.43 -20.50
CA GLN A 492 1.26 -1.22 -21.61
C GLN A 492 2.77 -1.38 -21.45
N ASN A 493 3.44 -0.29 -21.12
CA ASN A 493 4.87 -0.26 -20.83
C ASN A 493 5.11 0.68 -19.65
N PHE A 494 6.20 0.48 -18.93
CA PHE A 494 6.56 1.34 -17.82
C PHE A 494 8.07 1.33 -17.60
N ASP A 495 8.58 2.47 -17.16
CA ASP A 495 9.92 2.66 -16.61
C ASP A 495 9.76 3.21 -15.19
N PHE A 496 10.69 2.86 -14.31
CA PHE A 496 10.76 3.49 -13.00
C PHE A 496 12.20 3.65 -12.56
N SER A 497 12.52 4.84 -12.07
CA SER A 497 13.88 5.29 -11.82
C SER A 497 13.98 5.85 -10.41
N LEU A 498 14.94 5.33 -9.63
CA LEU A 498 15.19 5.72 -8.25
C LEU A 498 16.40 6.64 -8.15
N TYR A 499 16.21 7.80 -7.54
CA TYR A 499 17.25 8.78 -7.30
C TYR A 499 17.36 9.12 -5.82
N TYR A 500 18.47 9.75 -5.46
CA TYR A 500 18.67 10.31 -4.14
C TYR A 500 19.40 11.64 -4.28
N SER A 501 18.84 12.71 -3.70
CA SER A 501 19.52 14.01 -3.58
C SER A 501 20.11 14.16 -2.18
N PRO A 502 21.45 14.31 -2.04
CA PRO A 502 22.07 14.61 -0.76
C PRO A 502 21.69 16.00 -0.21
N GLU A 503 21.47 16.98 -1.06
CA GLU A 503 21.10 18.35 -0.64
C GLU A 503 19.68 18.37 -0.05
N ALA A 504 18.75 17.67 -0.70
CA ALA A 504 17.36 17.55 -0.24
C ALA A 504 17.20 16.51 0.88
N ALA A 505 18.23 15.69 1.15
CA ALA A 505 18.18 14.52 2.02
C ALA A 505 16.97 13.59 1.73
N LYS A 506 16.64 13.38 0.45
CA LYS A 506 15.45 12.63 0.00
C LYS A 506 15.77 11.66 -1.12
N PHE A 507 15.10 10.51 -1.09
CA PHE A 507 14.89 9.66 -2.24
C PHE A 507 13.79 10.23 -3.13
N PHE A 508 13.95 10.06 -4.45
CA PHE A 508 12.93 10.36 -5.43
C PHE A 508 12.69 9.14 -6.29
N LEU A 509 11.43 8.75 -6.42
CA LEU A 509 11.04 7.71 -7.36
C LEU A 509 10.19 8.33 -8.45
N ILE A 510 10.60 8.10 -9.68
CA ILE A 510 9.85 8.50 -10.87
C ILE A 510 9.27 7.23 -11.48
N ILE A 511 7.94 7.14 -11.54
CA ILE A 511 7.21 6.08 -12.24
C ILE A 511 6.65 6.69 -13.51
N HIS A 512 7.03 6.13 -14.65
CA HIS A 512 6.59 6.58 -15.97
C HIS A 512 5.90 5.42 -16.68
N LYS A 513 4.57 5.48 -16.76
CA LYS A 513 3.72 4.49 -17.42
C LYS A 513 3.27 5.00 -18.79
N ILE A 514 3.29 4.12 -19.78
CA ILE A 514 2.68 4.34 -21.09
C ILE A 514 1.41 3.49 -21.12
N THR A 515 0.26 4.15 -21.29
CA THR A 515 -1.05 3.49 -21.34
C THR A 515 -1.29 2.83 -22.70
N VAL A 516 -2.34 2.01 -22.80
CA VAL A 516 -2.76 1.39 -24.08
C VAL A 516 -3.17 2.45 -25.12
N SER A 517 -3.65 3.62 -24.68
CA SER A 517 -3.96 4.77 -25.53
C SER A 517 -2.71 5.59 -25.92
N LYS A 518 -1.50 5.12 -25.57
CA LYS A 518 -0.22 5.81 -25.77
C LYS A 518 -0.10 7.16 -25.04
N GLN A 519 -0.83 7.33 -23.94
CA GLN A 519 -0.61 8.47 -23.05
C GLN A 519 0.50 8.16 -22.05
N HIS A 520 1.29 9.18 -21.71
CA HIS A 520 2.39 9.08 -20.77
C HIS A 520 1.89 9.56 -19.39
N THR A 521 1.70 8.64 -18.45
CA THR A 521 1.38 8.95 -17.06
C THR A 521 2.67 8.99 -16.24
N ILE A 522 2.94 10.14 -15.64
CA ILE A 522 4.12 10.38 -14.81
C ILE A 522 3.66 10.54 -13.37
N SER A 523 4.30 9.83 -12.45
CA SER A 523 4.11 9.98 -11.01
C SER A 523 5.47 10.08 -10.33
N ILE A 524 5.66 11.14 -9.54
CA ILE A 524 6.90 11.41 -8.82
C ILE A 524 6.62 11.35 -7.33
N TYR A 525 7.36 10.49 -6.64
CA TYR A 525 7.28 10.30 -5.20
C TYR A 525 8.58 10.74 -4.53
N SER A 526 8.47 11.24 -3.30
CA SER A 526 9.62 11.51 -2.44
C SER A 526 9.54 10.73 -1.12
N LEU A 527 10.70 10.41 -0.56
CA LEU A 527 10.85 9.76 0.75
C LEU A 527 12.07 10.36 1.46
N SER A 528 11.87 10.88 2.66
CA SER A 528 12.88 11.62 3.42
C SER A 528 13.86 10.69 4.12
N THR A 529 15.10 11.15 4.29
CA THR A 529 16.11 10.49 5.11
C THR A 529 16.37 11.32 6.38
N PRO A 530 16.75 10.68 7.51
CA PRO A 530 17.02 9.25 7.70
C PRO A 530 15.75 8.39 7.61
N LEU A 531 15.86 7.16 7.10
CA LEU A 531 14.73 6.24 7.03
C LEU A 531 14.41 5.70 8.44
N LEU A 532 13.13 5.68 8.82
CA LEU A 532 12.69 5.30 10.17
C LEU A 532 11.91 3.98 10.16
N HIS A 533 11.88 3.30 11.32
CA HIS A 533 11.00 2.15 11.54
C HIS A 533 9.68 2.56 12.20
N ASP A 534 8.62 1.74 12.04
CA ASP A 534 7.29 2.04 12.61
C ASP A 534 7.30 2.28 14.13
N ALA A 535 8.22 1.64 14.86
CA ALA A 535 8.39 1.84 16.30
C ALA A 535 8.87 3.26 16.68
N GLU A 536 9.54 3.94 15.75
CA GLU A 536 10.06 5.30 15.95
C GLU A 536 9.00 6.36 15.64
N LEU A 537 8.01 6.03 14.79
CA LEU A 537 6.89 6.91 14.41
C LEU A 537 5.80 6.97 15.49
N LYS A 538 5.53 5.83 16.14
CA LYS A 538 4.37 5.65 17.03
C LYS A 538 4.59 6.14 18.45
N GLN A 539 3.55 6.70 19.07
CA GLN A 539 3.44 6.93 20.52
C GLN A 539 2.46 5.92 21.14
N MET A 540 2.90 5.17 22.16
CA MET A 540 1.98 4.27 22.87
C MET A 540 1.10 5.02 23.87
N ASP A 541 -0.19 4.65 23.90
CA ASP A 541 -1.09 5.10 24.96
C ASP A 541 -0.98 4.20 26.20
N GLU A 542 -0.07 4.54 27.13
CA GLU A 542 0.14 3.77 28.37
C GLU A 542 -1.06 3.81 29.34
N THR A 543 -2.08 4.62 29.07
CA THR A 543 -3.26 4.75 29.93
C THR A 543 -4.03 3.44 30.07
N GLY A 544 -4.03 2.57 29.04
CA GLY A 544 -4.58 1.22 29.11
C GLY A 544 -3.73 0.22 29.94
N ASN A 545 -2.43 0.49 30.12
CA ASN A 545 -1.48 -0.49 30.66
C ASN A 545 -1.09 -0.24 32.13
N ARG A 546 -1.48 0.88 32.73
CA ARG A 546 -1.29 1.13 34.19
C ARG A 546 -2.01 0.11 35.08
N SER A 547 -3.04 -0.56 34.55
CA SER A 547 -3.70 -1.71 35.20
C SER A 547 -2.77 -2.94 35.23
N ALA A 548 -2.19 -3.30 34.08
CA ALA A 548 -1.36 -4.51 33.94
C ALA A 548 -0.04 -4.42 34.73
N VAL A 549 0.59 -3.24 34.79
CA VAL A 549 1.81 -3.04 35.60
C VAL A 549 1.55 -3.18 37.09
N LYS A 550 0.37 -2.75 37.59
CA LYS A 550 -0.04 -3.00 38.99
C LYS A 550 -0.24 -4.49 39.25
N TRP A 551 -0.89 -5.21 38.34
CA TRP A 551 -1.08 -6.66 38.45
C TRP A 551 0.24 -7.43 38.35
N TYR A 552 1.20 -6.98 37.54
CA TYR A 552 2.55 -7.55 37.48
C TYR A 552 3.24 -7.49 38.84
N TRP A 553 3.21 -6.34 39.53
CA TRP A 553 3.78 -6.22 40.88
C TRP A 553 3.03 -7.05 41.94
N VAL A 554 1.70 -7.22 41.79
CA VAL A 554 0.91 -8.12 42.64
C VAL A 554 1.32 -9.58 42.42
N VAL A 555 1.52 -10.02 41.18
CA VAL A 555 1.98 -11.38 40.86
C VAL A 555 3.41 -11.62 41.36
N VAL A 556 4.31 -10.65 41.22
CA VAL A 556 5.68 -10.71 41.78
C VAL A 556 5.64 -10.81 43.31
N ALA A 557 4.77 -10.04 43.98
CA ALA A 557 4.60 -10.11 45.43
C ALA A 557 4.05 -11.48 45.87
N LEU A 558 3.07 -12.03 45.15
CA LEU A 558 2.52 -13.36 45.42
C LEU A 558 3.55 -14.48 45.22
N LEU A 559 4.40 -14.38 44.21
CA LEU A 559 5.50 -15.32 43.99
C LEU A 559 6.55 -15.26 45.11
N LEU A 560 6.90 -14.06 45.59
CA LEU A 560 7.80 -13.90 46.73
C LEU A 560 7.22 -14.48 48.02
N ILE A 561 5.91 -14.31 48.25
CA ILE A 561 5.20 -14.93 49.37
C ILE A 561 5.21 -16.46 49.23
N ALA A 562 4.94 -17.00 48.04
CA ALA A 562 4.97 -18.44 47.80
C ALA A 562 6.37 -19.06 48.03
N VAL A 563 7.43 -18.34 47.65
CA VAL A 563 8.82 -18.73 47.93
C VAL A 563 9.11 -18.67 49.43
N ALA A 564 8.69 -17.61 50.13
CA ALA A 564 8.84 -17.49 51.57
C ALA A 564 8.11 -18.63 52.31
N VAL A 565 6.89 -18.96 51.90
CA VAL A 565 6.11 -20.10 52.43
C VAL A 565 6.82 -21.43 52.16
N ARG A 566 7.37 -21.64 50.96
CA ARG A 566 8.17 -22.84 50.65
C ARG A 566 9.42 -22.95 51.53
N VAL A 567 10.12 -21.85 51.78
CA VAL A 567 11.30 -21.81 52.65
C VAL A 567 10.92 -22.12 54.10
N VAL A 568 9.80 -21.57 54.58
CA VAL A 568 9.26 -21.86 55.93
C VAL A 568 8.80 -23.33 56.04
N VAL A 569 8.08 -23.86 55.06
CA VAL A 569 7.66 -25.28 55.03
C VAL A 569 8.86 -26.22 54.93
N TRP A 570 9.89 -25.86 54.17
CA TRP A 570 11.15 -26.63 54.10
C TRP A 570 11.92 -26.60 55.43
N ALA A 571 11.95 -25.45 56.12
CA ALA A 571 12.52 -25.33 57.46
C ALA A 571 11.75 -26.13 58.52
N ILE A 572 10.42 -26.24 58.41
CA ILE A 572 9.57 -27.05 59.29
C ILE A 572 9.69 -28.55 58.98
N LYS A 573 9.79 -28.94 57.70
CA LYS A 573 9.96 -30.34 57.28
C LYS A 573 11.33 -30.94 57.61
N LYS A 574 12.36 -30.10 57.86
CA LYS A 574 13.67 -30.56 58.34
C LYS A 574 13.68 -30.99 59.83
N LYS A 575 12.54 -30.87 60.55
CA LYS A 575 12.40 -31.23 61.97
C LYS A 575 11.56 -32.50 62.24
N LYS A 576 11.08 -33.20 61.21
CA LYS A 576 10.39 -34.50 61.35
C LYS A 576 10.75 -35.43 60.19
N GLN A 577 11.88 -36.13 60.34
CA GLN A 577 12.07 -37.44 59.73
C GLN A 577 11.56 -38.46 60.75
N ASP A 578 10.51 -39.21 60.41
CA ASP A 578 10.47 -40.65 60.61
C ASP A 578 9.16 -41.30 60.11
N TYR A 579 9.33 -42.56 59.70
CA TYR A 579 8.36 -43.62 59.39
C TYR A 579 7.91 -43.87 57.94
N GLN A 580 8.31 -45.08 57.50
CA GLN A 580 7.88 -45.91 56.38
C GLN A 580 6.44 -46.46 56.62
N LEU A 581 5.70 -47.16 55.75
CA LEU A 581 5.99 -48.20 54.75
C LEU A 581 4.68 -48.53 53.96
N GLU A 582 4.84 -49.14 52.77
CA GLU A 582 3.95 -50.11 52.08
C GLU A 582 2.68 -49.72 51.26
N ASN A 583 2.66 -50.22 50.01
CA ASN A 583 1.58 -50.37 49.01
C ASN A 583 1.01 -51.81 49.11
N PRO A 584 -0.24 -52.18 48.68
CA PRO A 584 -0.61 -52.30 47.25
C PRO A 584 -2.12 -52.20 46.81
N VAL A 585 -2.30 -51.77 45.54
CA VAL A 585 -3.16 -52.28 44.42
C VAL A 585 -4.72 -52.26 44.46
N ALA A 586 -5.27 -51.60 43.41
CA ALA A 586 -6.53 -51.77 42.62
C ALA A 586 -7.90 -51.74 43.35
N ASP A 587 -9.03 -51.26 42.79
CA ASP A 587 -9.46 -51.00 41.41
C ASP A 587 -10.73 -50.10 41.39
N THR A 588 -11.10 -49.63 40.19
CA THR A 588 -12.45 -49.20 39.70
C THR A 588 -13.10 -47.82 39.99
N SER A 589 -13.18 -47.06 38.89
CA SER A 589 -14.34 -46.39 38.23
C SER A 589 -14.98 -45.08 38.74
N ASP A 590 -14.79 -44.07 37.88
CA ASP A 590 -15.73 -43.08 37.31
C ASP A 590 -16.48 -42.04 38.18
N ILE A 591 -16.25 -40.75 37.88
CA ILE A 591 -17.22 -39.79 37.27
C ILE A 591 -16.63 -38.35 37.29
N VAL A 592 -16.50 -37.77 36.07
CA VAL A 592 -16.82 -36.39 35.61
C VAL A 592 -16.18 -35.17 36.32
N VAL A 593 -15.53 -34.28 35.53
CA VAL A 593 -15.89 -32.85 35.29
C VAL A 593 -14.75 -32.12 34.55
N GLU A 594 -15.14 -31.50 33.42
CA GLU A 594 -14.66 -30.27 32.77
C GLU A 594 -13.18 -29.86 32.76
N THR A 595 -12.69 -29.62 31.53
CA THR A 595 -11.64 -28.62 31.27
C THR A 595 -12.10 -27.65 30.18
N VAL A 596 -12.07 -26.39 30.58
CA VAL A 596 -12.38 -25.15 29.85
C VAL A 596 -11.32 -24.90 28.78
N GLN A 597 -11.77 -24.54 27.57
CA GLN A 597 -10.95 -24.02 26.49
C GLN A 597 -10.75 -22.50 26.65
N SER A 598 -9.50 -22.06 26.59
CA SER A 598 -9.06 -20.68 26.45
C SER A 598 -9.10 -20.24 24.98
N HIS A 599 -9.82 -19.16 24.68
CA HIS A 599 -9.78 -18.45 23.41
C HIS A 599 -8.69 -17.36 23.44
N GLU A 600 -7.87 -17.31 22.39
CA GLU A 600 -7.07 -16.13 21.98
C GLU A 600 -7.71 -15.51 20.73
N PRO A 601 -7.80 -14.17 20.62
CA PRO A 601 -8.41 -13.48 19.48
C PRO A 601 -7.39 -13.17 18.38
N ALA A 602 -7.80 -13.38 17.13
CA ALA A 602 -7.11 -12.95 15.91
C ALA A 602 -7.62 -11.57 15.43
N PRO A 603 -6.84 -10.81 14.62
CA PRO A 603 -7.05 -9.39 14.37
C PRO A 603 -8.02 -9.07 13.21
N ALA A 604 -8.68 -7.92 13.32
CA ALA A 604 -9.51 -7.22 12.32
C ALA A 604 -8.61 -6.37 11.38
N ASP A 605 -8.93 -5.95 10.15
CA ASP A 605 -10.19 -5.71 9.43
C ASP A 605 -9.92 -5.79 7.91
N GLU A 606 -10.84 -6.38 7.14
CA GLU A 606 -11.08 -6.03 5.73
C GLU A 606 -12.58 -6.30 5.46
N LYS A 607 -13.45 -5.33 5.81
CA LYS A 607 -14.89 -5.49 5.65
C LYS A 607 -15.35 -4.95 4.30
N THR A 608 -15.73 -5.87 3.41
CA THR A 608 -16.53 -5.64 2.21
C THR A 608 -17.85 -4.92 2.53
N LEU A 609 -18.52 -4.38 1.50
CA LEU A 609 -19.83 -3.71 1.51
C LEU A 609 -20.91 -4.39 2.38
N THR A 610 -20.76 -5.68 2.68
CA THR A 610 -21.63 -6.55 3.50
C THR A 610 -21.44 -6.41 5.01
N GLY A 611 -20.30 -5.91 5.51
CA GLY A 611 -19.92 -6.02 6.93
C GLY A 611 -20.67 -5.11 7.92
N ASP A 612 -21.46 -4.15 7.42
CA ASP A 612 -22.37 -3.31 8.23
C ASP A 612 -23.81 -3.84 8.25
N VAL A 613 -24.09 -4.94 7.53
CA VAL A 613 -25.43 -5.51 7.34
C VAL A 613 -25.66 -6.76 8.19
N GLU A 614 -24.60 -7.41 8.67
CA GLU A 614 -24.70 -8.62 9.51
C GLU A 614 -25.55 -8.42 10.79
N GLU A 615 -25.75 -7.19 11.24
CA GLU A 615 -26.54 -6.88 12.44
C GLU A 615 -28.07 -6.87 12.23
N LEU A 616 -28.56 -7.00 10.98
CA LEU A 616 -29.98 -6.79 10.64
C LEU A 616 -30.72 -8.02 10.10
N ILE A 617 -30.07 -9.19 10.02
CA ILE A 617 -30.66 -10.43 9.55
C ILE A 617 -30.48 -11.48 10.65
N GLN A 618 -31.58 -11.88 11.31
CA GLN A 618 -31.58 -13.15 12.03
C GLN A 618 -31.45 -14.27 11.00
N GLU A 619 -30.26 -14.85 10.87
CA GLU A 619 -30.04 -16.03 10.04
C GLU A 619 -30.64 -17.26 10.77
N GLU A 620 -31.81 -17.72 10.30
CA GLU A 620 -32.23 -19.10 10.58
C GLU A 620 -31.33 -20.07 9.78
N PRO A 621 -31.04 -21.27 10.33
CA PRO A 621 -30.18 -22.24 9.67
C PRO A 621 -30.72 -22.58 8.27
N VAL A 622 -29.89 -22.35 7.25
CA VAL A 622 -30.19 -22.68 5.86
C VAL A 622 -30.27 -24.20 5.73
N LYS A 623 -31.27 -24.71 5.01
CA LYS A 623 -31.32 -26.12 4.60
C LYS A 623 -30.12 -26.37 3.67
N GLN A 624 -29.15 -27.16 4.13
CA GLN A 624 -27.98 -27.53 3.36
C GLN A 624 -28.35 -28.59 2.32
N TYR A 625 -28.15 -28.28 1.04
CA TYR A 625 -28.49 -29.15 -0.08
C TYR A 625 -27.31 -30.00 -0.55
N TYR A 626 -26.08 -29.53 -0.33
CA TYR A 626 -24.86 -30.22 -0.75
C TYR A 626 -23.92 -30.50 0.42
N ASP A 627 -23.32 -31.69 0.39
CA ASP A 627 -22.29 -32.10 1.34
C ASP A 627 -20.93 -32.10 0.63
N ALA A 628 -20.09 -31.12 0.95
CA ALA A 628 -18.74 -31.01 0.40
C ALA A 628 -17.67 -31.71 1.27
N SER A 629 -18.07 -32.41 2.34
CA SER A 629 -17.11 -32.99 3.30
C SER A 629 -16.38 -34.24 2.79
N LYS A 630 -16.89 -34.89 1.74
CA LYS A 630 -16.29 -36.07 1.10
C LYS A 630 -16.67 -36.17 -0.36
N SER A 631 -15.89 -36.90 -1.15
CA SER A 631 -16.12 -37.12 -2.59
C SER A 631 -16.50 -35.81 -3.30
N SER A 632 -15.71 -34.76 -3.10
CA SER A 632 -16.06 -33.40 -3.52
C SER A 632 -14.94 -32.72 -4.29
N ILE A 633 -15.32 -31.89 -5.26
CA ILE A 633 -14.47 -30.97 -6.00
C ILE A 633 -15.14 -29.59 -5.94
N VAL A 634 -14.55 -28.68 -5.19
CA VAL A 634 -15.03 -27.31 -5.01
C VAL A 634 -14.15 -26.38 -5.83
N LEU A 635 -14.76 -25.58 -6.71
CA LEU A 635 -14.12 -24.62 -7.61
C LEU A 635 -14.57 -23.18 -7.32
N ILE A 636 -15.76 -22.99 -6.77
CA ILE A 636 -16.41 -21.72 -6.49
C ILE A 636 -16.01 -21.30 -5.07
N GLY A 637 -15.41 -20.11 -4.95
CA GLY A 637 -14.79 -19.62 -3.70
C GLY A 637 -13.34 -20.06 -3.50
N GLY A 638 -12.90 -21.12 -4.18
CA GLY A 638 -11.54 -21.64 -4.07
C GLY A 638 -11.43 -23.07 -4.59
N PHE A 639 -10.21 -23.53 -4.87
CA PHE A 639 -9.99 -24.91 -5.31
C PHE A 639 -9.77 -25.81 -4.09
N SER A 640 -10.69 -26.74 -3.83
CA SER A 640 -10.58 -27.76 -2.77
C SER A 640 -11.10 -29.11 -3.26
N VAL A 641 -10.50 -30.20 -2.80
CA VAL A 641 -10.85 -31.58 -3.20
C VAL A 641 -10.81 -32.51 -1.99
N HIS A 642 -11.90 -33.23 -1.75
CA HIS A 642 -11.98 -34.26 -0.70
C HIS A 642 -12.15 -35.65 -1.30
N ASP A 643 -11.45 -36.63 -0.75
CA ASP A 643 -11.58 -38.03 -1.13
C ASP A 643 -12.87 -38.68 -0.60
N LYS A 644 -13.14 -39.94 -0.98
CA LYS A 644 -14.33 -40.69 -0.54
C LYS A 644 -14.41 -40.94 0.97
N ASP A 645 -13.28 -40.83 1.68
CA ASP A 645 -13.17 -41.02 3.12
C ASP A 645 -13.28 -39.68 3.88
N GLY A 646 -13.35 -38.55 3.15
CA GLY A 646 -13.50 -37.20 3.68
C GLY A 646 -12.19 -36.49 3.99
N ASN A 647 -11.04 -37.03 3.53
CA ASN A 647 -9.76 -36.36 3.70
C ASN A 647 -9.59 -35.26 2.65
N ASP A 648 -9.09 -34.10 3.07
CA ASP A 648 -8.65 -33.04 2.15
C ASP A 648 -7.37 -33.49 1.41
N ILE A 649 -7.52 -33.77 0.12
CA ILE A 649 -6.42 -34.17 -0.76
C ILE A 649 -5.93 -33.03 -1.65
N THR A 650 -6.40 -31.80 -1.45
CA THR A 650 -6.08 -30.62 -2.27
C THR A 650 -4.58 -30.43 -2.43
N ALA A 651 -3.82 -30.54 -1.34
CA ALA A 651 -2.36 -30.37 -1.34
C ALA A 651 -1.60 -31.48 -2.10
N SER A 652 -2.22 -32.65 -2.28
CA SER A 652 -1.63 -33.78 -3.03
C SER A 652 -1.70 -33.57 -4.55
N ILE A 653 -2.57 -32.67 -5.01
CA ILE A 653 -2.76 -32.35 -6.42
C ILE A 653 -1.72 -31.32 -6.84
N THR A 654 -0.66 -31.80 -7.49
CA THR A 654 0.40 -30.91 -8.02
C THR A 654 -0.18 -29.86 -9.00
N PRO A 655 0.47 -28.69 -9.18
CA PRO A 655 -0.05 -27.62 -10.05
C PRO A 655 -0.40 -28.10 -11.46
N LYS A 656 0.41 -28.98 -12.05
CA LYS A 656 0.15 -29.52 -13.40
C LYS A 656 -1.02 -30.49 -13.44
N LEU A 657 -1.28 -31.21 -12.35
CA LEU A 657 -2.47 -32.06 -12.22
C LEU A 657 -3.72 -31.23 -11.97
N LYS A 658 -3.61 -30.15 -11.19
CA LYS A 658 -4.69 -29.18 -10.99
C LYS A 658 -5.09 -28.53 -12.32
N GLU A 659 -4.12 -28.06 -13.11
CA GLU A 659 -4.38 -27.50 -14.44
C GLU A 659 -5.09 -28.50 -15.36
N LEU A 660 -4.62 -29.76 -15.42
CA LEU A 660 -5.23 -30.79 -16.25
C LEU A 660 -6.65 -31.13 -15.79
N LEU A 661 -6.86 -31.28 -14.48
CA LEU A 661 -8.17 -31.57 -13.90
C LEU A 661 -9.16 -30.47 -14.25
N LEU A 662 -8.78 -29.20 -14.05
CA LEU A 662 -9.63 -28.04 -14.36
C LEU A 662 -9.95 -27.98 -15.86
N LEU A 663 -8.94 -28.11 -16.72
CA LEU A 663 -9.16 -28.14 -18.17
C LEU A 663 -10.14 -29.23 -18.56
N MET A 664 -10.06 -30.39 -17.91
CA MET A 664 -10.94 -31.51 -18.19
C MET A 664 -12.37 -31.30 -17.69
N ILE A 665 -12.56 -30.71 -16.51
CA ILE A 665 -13.88 -30.34 -15.99
C ILE A 665 -14.55 -29.34 -16.93
N PHE A 666 -13.89 -28.23 -17.23
CA PHE A 666 -14.46 -27.16 -18.06
C PHE A 666 -14.72 -27.60 -19.50
N ALA A 667 -13.75 -28.27 -20.14
CA ALA A 667 -13.91 -28.66 -21.53
C ALA A 667 -14.92 -29.81 -21.72
N SER A 668 -15.05 -30.71 -20.74
CA SER A 668 -16.06 -31.79 -20.79
C SER A 668 -17.48 -31.29 -20.59
N LYS A 669 -17.63 -30.13 -19.93
CA LYS A 669 -18.91 -29.43 -19.83
C LYS A 669 -19.22 -28.59 -21.06
N LYS A 670 -18.22 -27.91 -21.63
CA LYS A 670 -18.39 -27.04 -22.82
C LYS A 670 -18.59 -27.82 -24.12
N TYR A 671 -17.97 -28.99 -24.28
CA TYR A 671 -17.98 -29.77 -25.52
C TYR A 671 -18.57 -31.16 -25.29
N ASP A 672 -19.64 -31.50 -26.01
CA ASP A 672 -20.32 -32.81 -25.91
C ASP A 672 -19.40 -34.01 -26.11
N ARG A 673 -18.42 -33.90 -27.01
CA ARG A 673 -17.42 -34.94 -27.29
C ARG A 673 -16.15 -34.85 -26.44
N GLY A 674 -16.05 -33.86 -25.56
CA GLY A 674 -14.83 -33.53 -24.84
C GLY A 674 -13.81 -32.78 -25.71
N ILE A 675 -12.58 -32.69 -25.23
CA ILE A 675 -11.49 -31.92 -25.86
C ILE A 675 -10.52 -32.83 -26.59
N SER A 676 -10.06 -32.41 -27.76
CA SER A 676 -9.12 -33.22 -28.54
C SER A 676 -7.81 -33.40 -27.79
N VAL A 677 -7.21 -34.58 -27.89
CA VAL A 677 -5.90 -34.87 -27.30
C VAL A 677 -4.83 -33.89 -27.79
N GLY A 678 -4.94 -33.43 -29.04
CA GLY A 678 -4.08 -32.39 -29.61
C GLY A 678 -4.23 -31.07 -28.87
N ARG A 679 -5.46 -30.60 -28.64
CA ARG A 679 -5.71 -29.33 -27.91
C ARG A 679 -5.30 -29.41 -26.45
N VAL A 680 -5.54 -30.54 -25.76
CA VAL A 680 -5.02 -30.74 -24.40
C VAL A 680 -3.50 -30.67 -24.41
N THR A 681 -2.86 -31.22 -25.44
CA THR A 681 -1.41 -31.19 -25.57
C THR A 681 -0.89 -29.77 -25.79
N GLU A 682 -1.53 -29.02 -26.68
CA GLU A 682 -1.21 -27.63 -26.97
C GLU A 682 -1.41 -26.74 -25.73
N VAL A 683 -2.49 -26.91 -24.98
CA VAL A 683 -2.75 -26.10 -23.78
C VAL A 683 -1.79 -26.44 -22.64
N MET A 684 -1.55 -27.74 -22.40
CA MET A 684 -0.78 -28.20 -21.25
C MET A 684 0.72 -28.26 -21.50
N TRP A 685 1.18 -28.42 -22.74
CA TRP A 685 2.60 -28.57 -23.08
C TRP A 685 2.91 -27.78 -24.36
N TYR A 686 2.47 -26.52 -24.40
CA TYR A 686 2.70 -25.60 -25.52
C TYR A 686 4.19 -25.41 -25.86
N ASP A 687 5.06 -25.71 -24.90
CA ASP A 687 6.51 -25.52 -24.91
C ASP A 687 7.30 -26.75 -25.38
N LYS A 688 6.63 -27.88 -25.69
CA LYS A 688 7.30 -29.15 -26.00
C LYS A 688 6.82 -29.74 -27.32
N GLU A 689 7.78 -30.22 -28.13
CA GLU A 689 7.51 -30.92 -29.39
C GLU A 689 8.05 -32.37 -29.38
N GLY A 690 7.47 -33.23 -30.22
CA GLY A 690 7.95 -34.59 -30.47
C GLY A 690 7.44 -35.67 -29.49
N SER A 691 8.14 -36.80 -29.43
CA SER A 691 7.72 -38.03 -28.71
C SER A 691 7.70 -37.90 -27.18
N SER A 692 8.41 -36.92 -26.61
CA SER A 692 8.48 -36.64 -25.17
C SER A 692 7.15 -36.11 -24.60
N VAL A 693 6.40 -35.36 -25.40
CA VAL A 693 5.11 -34.77 -25.04
C VAL A 693 4.06 -35.85 -24.78
N ARG A 694 4.04 -36.86 -25.65
CA ARG A 694 3.15 -38.01 -25.52
C ARG A 694 3.40 -38.76 -24.22
N ASN A 695 4.67 -38.96 -23.85
CA ASN A 695 5.04 -39.64 -22.60
C ASN A 695 4.64 -38.82 -21.37
N ASN A 696 4.94 -37.51 -21.36
CA ASN A 696 4.56 -36.62 -20.27
C ASN A 696 3.04 -36.55 -20.10
N ARG A 697 2.28 -36.46 -21.20
CA ARG A 697 0.82 -36.52 -21.18
C ARG A 697 0.33 -37.84 -20.59
N ASN A 698 0.82 -38.97 -21.07
CA ASN A 698 0.38 -40.28 -20.61
C ASN A 698 0.66 -40.47 -19.10
N VAL A 699 1.82 -40.03 -18.61
CA VAL A 699 2.16 -40.07 -17.19
C VAL A 699 1.26 -39.15 -16.36
N THR A 700 1.01 -37.93 -16.84
CA THR A 700 0.15 -36.95 -16.13
C THR A 700 -1.30 -37.43 -16.10
N VAL A 701 -1.83 -37.94 -17.21
CA VAL A 701 -3.17 -38.55 -17.29
C VAL A 701 -3.28 -39.76 -16.37
N ARG A 702 -2.24 -40.60 -16.27
CA ARG A 702 -2.22 -41.74 -15.33
C ARG A 702 -2.30 -41.26 -13.88
N LYS A 703 -1.53 -40.24 -13.51
CA LYS A 703 -1.58 -39.64 -12.17
C LYS A 703 -2.94 -39.00 -11.87
N LEU A 704 -3.55 -38.35 -12.87
CA LEU A 704 -4.89 -37.81 -12.75
C LEU A 704 -5.91 -38.91 -12.45
N ARG A 705 -5.87 -40.05 -13.17
CA ARG A 705 -6.78 -41.18 -12.89
C ARG A 705 -6.71 -41.69 -11.45
N ILE A 706 -5.50 -41.77 -10.88
CA ILE A 706 -5.33 -42.18 -9.47
C ILE A 706 -6.01 -41.19 -8.51
N ILE A 707 -5.89 -39.89 -8.78
CA ILE A 707 -6.59 -38.86 -7.99
C ILE A 707 -8.10 -39.00 -8.15
N LEU A 708 -8.58 -39.15 -9.38
CA LEU A 708 -10.01 -39.33 -9.68
C LEU A 708 -10.60 -40.55 -8.93
N GLU A 709 -9.91 -41.69 -8.95
CA GLU A 709 -10.28 -42.92 -8.23
C GLU A 709 -10.32 -42.74 -6.70
N SER A 710 -9.53 -41.82 -6.14
CA SER A 710 -9.56 -41.50 -4.72
C SER A 710 -10.77 -40.65 -4.34
N ILE A 711 -11.23 -39.77 -5.24
CA ILE A 711 -12.39 -38.89 -5.04
C ILE A 711 -13.69 -39.69 -5.15
N GLY A 712 -13.81 -40.55 -6.17
CA GLY A 712 -15.00 -41.36 -6.41
C GLY A 712 -14.97 -41.98 -7.80
N ASP A 713 -16.12 -42.39 -8.30
CA ASP A 713 -16.23 -43.09 -9.60
C ASP A 713 -16.17 -42.13 -10.81
N ILE A 714 -15.19 -41.22 -10.83
CA ILE A 714 -15.01 -40.25 -11.92
C ILE A 714 -14.23 -40.89 -13.08
N GLU A 715 -14.84 -40.94 -14.26
CA GLU A 715 -14.24 -41.58 -15.43
C GLU A 715 -13.60 -40.58 -16.39
N LEU A 716 -12.32 -40.81 -16.75
CA LEU A 716 -11.64 -40.10 -17.83
C LEU A 716 -11.52 -41.00 -19.07
N SER A 717 -12.48 -40.85 -19.97
CA SER A 717 -12.56 -41.60 -21.23
C SER A 717 -11.76 -40.93 -22.35
N ASN A 718 -11.27 -41.73 -23.30
CA ASN A 718 -10.65 -41.24 -24.53
C ASN A 718 -11.27 -41.99 -25.72
N GLN A 719 -12.21 -41.35 -26.41
CA GLN A 719 -12.94 -41.93 -27.54
C GLN A 719 -12.67 -41.10 -28.81
N GLY A 720 -12.24 -41.75 -29.89
CA GLY A 720 -12.01 -41.07 -31.17
C GLY A 720 -10.95 -39.96 -31.16
N GLY A 721 -10.02 -39.97 -30.19
CA GLY A 721 -9.00 -38.93 -30.03
C GLY A 721 -9.45 -37.71 -29.20
N PHE A 722 -10.60 -37.80 -28.54
CA PHE A 722 -11.12 -36.79 -27.62
C PHE A 722 -11.16 -37.34 -26.20
N MET A 723 -10.69 -36.54 -25.23
CA MET A 723 -10.75 -36.86 -23.81
C MET A 723 -11.96 -36.18 -23.19
N LYS A 724 -12.75 -36.95 -22.44
CA LYS A 724 -13.93 -36.45 -21.73
C LYS A 724 -13.96 -37.03 -20.32
N LEU A 725 -14.16 -36.13 -19.35
CA LEU A 725 -14.36 -36.43 -17.95
C LEU A 725 -15.86 -36.59 -17.68
N SER A 726 -16.24 -37.67 -17.03
CA SER A 726 -17.61 -37.95 -16.58
C SER A 726 -17.64 -38.00 -15.06
N ILE A 727 -18.33 -37.05 -14.44
CA ILE A 727 -18.48 -36.96 -12.98
C ILE A 727 -19.89 -37.52 -12.64
N PRO A 728 -19.99 -38.62 -11.87
CA PRO A 728 -21.27 -39.17 -11.47
C PRO A 728 -21.91 -38.33 -10.35
N GLU A 729 -23.23 -38.50 -10.12
CA GLU A 729 -23.97 -37.77 -9.06
C GLU A 729 -23.49 -38.08 -7.64
N SER A 730 -22.76 -39.19 -7.45
CA SER A 730 -22.15 -39.55 -6.18
C SER A 730 -20.96 -38.69 -5.81
N VAL A 731 -20.44 -37.87 -6.73
CA VAL A 731 -19.33 -36.94 -6.51
C VAL A 731 -19.86 -35.52 -6.64
N TYR A 732 -19.74 -34.74 -5.57
CA TYR A 732 -20.17 -33.35 -5.58
C TYR A 732 -19.13 -32.48 -6.32
N CYS A 733 -19.53 -31.84 -7.42
CA CYS A 733 -18.72 -30.83 -8.10
C CYS A 733 -19.58 -29.57 -8.28
N ASP A 734 -19.27 -28.51 -7.53
CA ASP A 734 -20.09 -27.30 -7.46
C ASP A 734 -20.37 -26.65 -8.83
N TYR A 735 -19.35 -26.59 -9.69
CA TYR A 735 -19.48 -26.11 -11.06
C TYR A 735 -20.41 -26.99 -11.90
N ASN A 736 -20.26 -28.32 -11.83
CA ASN A 736 -21.12 -29.24 -12.58
C ASN A 736 -22.56 -29.21 -12.09
N GLU A 737 -22.76 -29.15 -10.78
CA GLU A 737 -24.08 -29.09 -10.15
C GLU A 737 -24.81 -27.79 -10.50
N LEU A 738 -24.13 -26.64 -10.54
CA LEU A 738 -24.75 -25.39 -10.95
C LEU A 738 -25.34 -25.50 -12.36
N TYR A 739 -24.55 -25.97 -13.33
CA TYR A 739 -25.04 -26.10 -14.70
C TYR A 739 -26.11 -27.20 -14.84
N ARG A 740 -26.07 -28.25 -14.01
CA ARG A 740 -27.13 -29.25 -13.96
C ARG A 740 -28.45 -28.62 -13.51
N CYS A 741 -28.42 -27.78 -12.47
CA CYS A 741 -29.59 -27.03 -12.03
C CYS A 741 -30.13 -26.11 -13.13
N VAL A 742 -29.25 -25.43 -13.87
CA VAL A 742 -29.63 -24.59 -15.02
C VAL A 742 -30.34 -25.41 -16.10
N GLU A 743 -29.75 -26.54 -16.53
CA GLU A 743 -30.36 -27.43 -17.52
C GLU A 743 -31.72 -27.98 -17.08
N MET A 744 -31.89 -28.29 -15.79
CA MET A 744 -33.16 -28.74 -15.24
C MET A 744 -34.24 -27.66 -15.31
N LEU A 745 -33.88 -26.39 -15.11
CA LEU A 745 -34.80 -25.25 -15.21
C LEU A 745 -35.20 -24.95 -16.65
N GLU A 746 -34.25 -24.96 -17.58
CA GLU A 746 -34.49 -24.75 -19.01
C GLU A 746 -35.43 -25.82 -19.60
N ASN A 747 -35.26 -27.08 -19.19
CA ASN A 747 -36.06 -28.20 -19.71
C ASN A 747 -37.47 -28.30 -19.10
N ARG A 748 -37.70 -27.79 -17.88
CA ARG A 748 -39.01 -27.90 -17.20
C ARG A 748 -39.96 -26.75 -17.50
N ASN A 749 -39.51 -25.68 -18.18
CA ASN A 749 -40.31 -24.49 -18.52
C ASN A 749 -41.06 -23.87 -17.31
N ASN A 750 -40.62 -24.16 -16.09
CA ASN A 750 -41.36 -23.82 -14.88
C ASN A 750 -40.40 -23.25 -13.82
N PHE A 751 -40.29 -21.93 -13.82
CA PHE A 751 -39.50 -21.12 -12.87
C PHE A 751 -40.08 -21.12 -11.43
N SER A 752 -40.83 -22.15 -11.03
CA SER A 752 -41.54 -22.23 -9.74
C SER A 752 -41.01 -23.31 -8.78
N ASP A 753 -39.92 -24.02 -9.13
CA ASP A 753 -39.33 -25.02 -8.24
C ASP A 753 -38.36 -24.37 -7.23
N ASP A 754 -38.90 -23.96 -6.08
CA ASP A 754 -38.15 -23.24 -5.02
C ASP A 754 -36.92 -24.03 -4.51
N GLU A 755 -36.94 -25.37 -4.59
CA GLU A 755 -35.80 -26.20 -4.19
C GLU A 755 -34.59 -26.06 -5.15
N SER A 756 -34.84 -26.08 -6.46
CA SER A 756 -33.78 -25.90 -7.48
C SER A 756 -33.13 -24.52 -7.39
N PHE A 757 -33.89 -23.50 -6.99
CA PHE A 757 -33.38 -22.16 -6.77
C PHE A 757 -32.53 -22.02 -5.51
N ASP A 758 -32.97 -22.60 -4.40
CA ASP A 758 -32.16 -22.61 -3.18
C ASP A 758 -30.84 -23.36 -3.37
N ARG A 759 -30.87 -24.46 -4.15
CA ARG A 759 -29.67 -25.22 -4.56
C ARG A 759 -28.67 -24.37 -5.33
N MET A 760 -29.11 -23.64 -6.36
CA MET A 760 -28.21 -22.75 -7.11
C MET A 760 -27.69 -21.60 -6.25
N LEU A 761 -28.54 -21.05 -5.38
CA LEU A 761 -28.15 -19.98 -4.47
C LEU A 761 -27.08 -20.44 -3.46
N GLU A 762 -27.20 -21.66 -2.92
CA GLU A 762 -26.17 -22.27 -2.07
C GLU A 762 -24.82 -22.34 -2.77
N ILE A 763 -24.80 -22.73 -4.05
CA ILE A 763 -23.58 -22.79 -4.85
C ILE A 763 -23.00 -21.38 -5.11
N LEU A 764 -23.84 -20.43 -5.56
CA LEU A 764 -23.39 -19.08 -5.91
C LEU A 764 -22.95 -18.25 -4.68
N LEU A 765 -23.43 -18.60 -3.48
CA LEU A 765 -22.92 -18.06 -2.20
C LEU A 765 -21.46 -18.44 -1.93
N GLY A 766 -20.93 -19.47 -2.60
CA GLY A 766 -19.52 -19.83 -2.53
C GLY A 766 -18.57 -18.76 -3.08
N GLY A 767 -19.06 -17.81 -3.90
CA GLY A 767 -18.30 -16.66 -4.39
C GLY A 767 -17.81 -16.81 -5.83
N ALA A 768 -16.69 -16.17 -6.17
CA ALA A 768 -16.16 -16.18 -7.54
C ALA A 768 -15.57 -17.56 -7.93
N LEU A 769 -15.59 -17.90 -9.22
CA LEU A 769 -14.96 -19.13 -9.72
C LEU A 769 -13.43 -19.03 -9.64
N LEU A 770 -12.80 -19.88 -8.84
CA LEU A 770 -11.34 -20.02 -8.73
C LEU A 770 -10.58 -18.69 -8.55
N PRO A 771 -10.86 -17.87 -7.52
CA PRO A 771 -10.36 -16.50 -7.40
C PRO A 771 -8.83 -16.40 -7.43
N ASN A 772 -8.14 -17.39 -6.83
CA ASN A 772 -6.68 -17.43 -6.71
C ASN A 772 -5.99 -18.36 -7.72
N THR A 773 -6.63 -18.69 -8.85
CA THR A 773 -6.03 -19.55 -9.90
C THR A 773 -5.98 -18.82 -11.23
N PHE A 774 -4.80 -18.75 -11.83
CA PHE A 774 -4.53 -17.98 -13.05
C PHE A 774 -3.95 -18.89 -14.14
N TYR A 775 -4.74 -19.18 -15.16
CA TYR A 775 -4.28 -19.81 -16.41
C TYR A 775 -4.82 -18.99 -17.58
N PRO A 776 -4.03 -18.68 -18.62
CA PRO A 776 -4.50 -17.84 -19.74
C PRO A 776 -5.76 -18.37 -20.45
N TRP A 777 -5.95 -19.69 -20.49
CA TRP A 777 -7.13 -20.31 -21.09
C TRP A 777 -8.36 -20.33 -20.16
N LEU A 778 -8.19 -20.06 -18.87
CA LEU A 778 -9.25 -20.12 -17.86
C LEU A 778 -10.12 -18.86 -17.84
N ASP A 779 -9.59 -17.72 -18.30
CA ASP A 779 -10.28 -16.41 -18.26
C ASP A 779 -11.60 -16.42 -19.03
N GLU A 780 -11.66 -17.13 -20.17
CA GLU A 780 -12.90 -17.31 -20.95
C GLU A 780 -13.99 -18.02 -20.12
N TYR A 781 -13.61 -19.06 -19.36
CA TYR A 781 -14.56 -19.81 -18.52
C TYR A 781 -14.99 -19.02 -17.29
N LYS A 782 -14.07 -18.27 -16.67
CA LYS A 782 -14.40 -17.36 -15.57
C LYS A 782 -15.39 -16.27 -16.01
N SER A 783 -15.13 -15.63 -17.15
CA SER A 783 -16.05 -14.62 -17.71
C SER A 783 -17.42 -15.22 -18.03
N ALA A 784 -17.47 -16.39 -18.67
CA ALA A 784 -18.73 -17.07 -18.97
C ALA A 784 -19.51 -17.46 -17.70
N PHE A 785 -18.82 -17.93 -16.66
CA PHE A 785 -19.43 -18.25 -15.36
C PHE A 785 -19.98 -17.00 -14.66
N SER A 786 -19.24 -15.90 -14.63
CA SER A 786 -19.70 -14.65 -14.03
C SER A 786 -20.95 -14.13 -14.74
N ASN A 787 -20.96 -14.12 -16.08
CA ASN A 787 -22.14 -13.72 -16.86
C ASN A 787 -23.36 -14.60 -16.56
N LEU A 788 -23.18 -15.93 -16.58
CA LEU A 788 -24.25 -16.87 -16.25
C LEU A 788 -24.78 -16.66 -14.82
N SER A 789 -23.88 -16.46 -13.86
CA SER A 789 -24.24 -16.22 -12.45
C SER A 789 -25.08 -14.95 -12.31
N ILE A 790 -24.68 -13.85 -12.97
CA ILE A 790 -25.42 -12.59 -12.98
C ILE A 790 -26.81 -12.79 -13.61
N ASP A 791 -26.92 -13.46 -14.75
CA ASP A 791 -28.20 -13.70 -15.45
C ASP A 791 -29.19 -14.52 -14.60
N ILE A 792 -28.68 -15.57 -13.93
CA ILE A 792 -29.47 -16.40 -13.01
C ILE A 792 -29.93 -15.56 -11.81
N LEU A 793 -29.02 -14.78 -11.21
CA LEU A 793 -29.33 -13.94 -10.05
C LEU A 793 -30.33 -12.84 -10.39
N ILE A 794 -30.24 -12.22 -11.56
CA ILE A 794 -31.22 -11.22 -12.04
C ILE A 794 -32.60 -11.88 -12.20
N SER A 795 -32.67 -13.06 -12.81
CA SER A 795 -33.93 -13.78 -13.00
C SER A 795 -34.57 -14.17 -11.66
N LEU A 796 -33.74 -14.62 -10.73
CA LEU A 796 -34.11 -14.89 -9.33
C LEU A 796 -34.60 -13.65 -8.59
N LEU A 797 -33.92 -12.52 -8.77
CA LEU A 797 -34.25 -11.26 -8.12
C LEU A 797 -35.61 -10.75 -8.58
N HIS A 798 -35.89 -10.81 -9.88
CA HIS A 798 -37.19 -10.43 -10.43
C HIS A 798 -38.34 -11.29 -9.87
N LYS A 799 -38.14 -12.62 -9.77
CA LYS A 799 -39.12 -13.51 -9.15
C LYS A 799 -39.35 -13.16 -7.68
N ALA A 800 -38.27 -13.01 -6.91
CA ALA A 800 -38.36 -12.69 -5.48
C ALA A 800 -39.03 -11.34 -5.20
N LEU A 801 -38.76 -10.32 -6.03
CA LEU A 801 -39.42 -9.01 -5.95
C LEU A 801 -40.92 -9.12 -6.28
N LYS A 802 -41.29 -9.90 -7.32
CA LYS A 802 -42.70 -10.13 -7.70
C LYS A 802 -43.47 -10.86 -6.60
N ASP A 803 -42.85 -11.84 -5.96
CA ASP A 803 -43.45 -12.64 -4.90
C ASP A 803 -43.47 -11.91 -3.54
N GLY A 804 -42.89 -10.71 -3.45
CA GLY A 804 -42.76 -9.95 -2.20
C GLY A 804 -41.85 -10.63 -1.17
N ASN A 805 -41.00 -11.56 -1.61
CA ASN A 805 -40.14 -12.35 -0.74
C ASN A 805 -38.86 -11.57 -0.39
N ASN A 806 -39.00 -10.59 0.51
CA ASN A 806 -37.92 -9.70 0.92
C ASN A 806 -36.68 -10.44 1.45
N LYS A 807 -36.86 -11.60 2.10
CA LYS A 807 -35.75 -12.45 2.58
C LYS A 807 -34.91 -12.95 1.41
N MET A 808 -35.57 -13.45 0.37
CA MET A 808 -34.91 -13.93 -0.84
C MET A 808 -34.26 -12.78 -1.62
N VAL A 809 -34.91 -11.62 -1.70
CA VAL A 809 -34.31 -10.40 -2.30
C VAL A 809 -32.98 -10.04 -1.65
N PHE A 810 -32.91 -10.01 -0.31
CA PHE A 810 -31.66 -9.70 0.38
C PHE A 810 -30.56 -10.74 0.15
N ARG A 811 -30.92 -12.03 0.11
CA ARG A 811 -29.94 -13.10 -0.18
C ARG A 811 -29.39 -12.98 -1.60
N ILE A 812 -30.25 -12.76 -2.59
CA ILE A 812 -29.83 -12.62 -4.00
C ILE A 812 -28.97 -11.38 -4.19
N VAL A 813 -29.37 -10.23 -3.64
CA VAL A 813 -28.59 -8.98 -3.68
C VAL A 813 -27.21 -9.16 -3.07
N ARG A 814 -27.11 -9.85 -1.92
CA ARG A 814 -25.81 -10.14 -1.28
C ARG A 814 -24.90 -10.90 -2.23
N VAL A 815 -25.42 -11.92 -2.90
CA VAL A 815 -24.66 -12.71 -3.88
C VAL A 815 -24.32 -11.88 -5.10
N MET A 816 -25.24 -11.06 -5.61
CA MET A 816 -24.96 -10.16 -6.73
C MET A 816 -23.80 -9.20 -6.43
N PHE A 817 -23.71 -8.64 -5.21
CA PHE A 817 -22.57 -7.80 -4.82
C PHE A 817 -21.25 -8.55 -4.68
N ILE A 818 -21.27 -9.87 -4.46
CA ILE A 818 -20.05 -10.69 -4.45
C ILE A 818 -19.52 -10.89 -5.87
N HIS A 819 -20.40 -11.08 -6.85
CA HIS A 819 -20.02 -11.28 -8.26
C HIS A 819 -19.79 -9.95 -9.01
N ASP A 820 -20.56 -8.92 -8.67
CA ASP A 820 -20.54 -7.59 -9.25
C ASP A 820 -20.81 -6.53 -8.16
N PRO A 821 -19.76 -6.01 -7.50
CA PRO A 821 -19.86 -4.98 -6.47
C PRO A 821 -20.54 -3.69 -6.94
N LEU A 822 -20.54 -3.42 -8.26
CA LEU A 822 -21.12 -2.23 -8.88
C LEU A 822 -22.50 -2.49 -9.51
N SER A 823 -23.16 -3.58 -9.12
CA SER A 823 -24.46 -3.93 -9.68
C SER A 823 -25.56 -2.91 -9.30
N GLU A 824 -25.92 -2.04 -10.26
CA GLU A 824 -26.97 -1.03 -10.09
C GLU A 824 -28.35 -1.65 -9.80
N LYS A 825 -28.62 -2.83 -10.39
CA LYS A 825 -29.85 -3.61 -10.15
C LYS A 825 -29.91 -4.14 -8.73
N ALA A 826 -28.79 -4.66 -8.21
CA ALA A 826 -28.72 -5.12 -6.82
C ALA A 826 -28.92 -3.93 -5.86
N LEU A 827 -28.27 -2.79 -6.12
CA LEU A 827 -28.42 -1.57 -5.34
C LEU A 827 -29.87 -1.09 -5.28
N SER A 828 -30.52 -0.98 -6.43
CA SER A 828 -31.92 -0.55 -6.55
C SER A 828 -32.86 -1.46 -5.77
N ALA A 829 -32.80 -2.77 -6.04
CA ALA A 829 -33.63 -3.75 -5.34
C ALA A 829 -33.40 -3.73 -3.83
N TYR A 830 -32.14 -3.57 -3.40
CA TYR A 830 -31.80 -3.55 -1.99
C TYR A 830 -32.36 -2.32 -1.26
N CYS A 831 -32.15 -1.14 -1.84
CA CYS A 831 -32.62 0.12 -1.27
C CYS A 831 -34.16 0.17 -1.23
N ARG A 832 -34.83 -0.31 -2.28
CA ARG A 832 -36.30 -0.41 -2.34
C ARG A 832 -36.85 -1.32 -1.25
N THR A 833 -36.26 -2.51 -1.07
CA THR A 833 -36.70 -3.46 -0.05
C THR A 833 -36.41 -2.98 1.37
N LEU A 834 -35.30 -2.27 1.60
CA LEU A 834 -35.03 -1.64 2.90
C LEU A 834 -36.03 -0.51 3.20
N VAL A 835 -36.34 0.34 2.22
CA VAL A 835 -37.32 1.43 2.40
C VAL A 835 -38.72 0.89 2.65
N SER A 836 -39.15 -0.18 1.97
CA SER A 836 -40.45 -0.81 2.21
C SER A 836 -40.58 -1.42 3.62
N GLN A 837 -39.46 -1.74 4.27
CA GLN A 837 -39.38 -2.17 5.67
C GLN A 837 -39.22 -1.01 6.67
N GLY A 838 -39.32 0.25 6.23
CA GLY A 838 -39.13 1.43 7.08
C GLY A 838 -37.66 1.75 7.39
N LYS A 839 -36.69 1.03 6.82
CA LYS A 839 -35.25 1.15 7.07
C LYS A 839 -34.57 2.17 6.13
N ARG A 840 -35.17 3.36 5.94
CA ARG A 840 -34.69 4.38 4.99
C ARG A 840 -33.27 4.88 5.30
N GLY A 841 -32.90 5.02 6.57
CA GLY A 841 -31.55 5.45 6.97
C GLY A 841 -30.46 4.45 6.57
N ILE A 842 -30.75 3.15 6.64
CA ILE A 842 -29.82 2.08 6.22
C ILE A 842 -29.70 2.06 4.70
N ALA A 843 -30.83 2.17 3.97
CA ALA A 843 -30.82 2.27 2.52
C ALA A 843 -29.95 3.44 2.02
N LYS A 844 -30.01 4.59 2.70
CA LYS A 844 -29.17 5.75 2.34
C LYS A 844 -27.68 5.47 2.56
N LYS A 845 -27.30 4.83 3.67
CA LYS A 845 -25.90 4.42 3.92
C LYS A 845 -25.38 3.44 2.86
N VAL A 846 -26.19 2.46 2.46
CA VAL A 846 -25.86 1.51 1.39
C VAL A 846 -25.61 2.25 0.07
N TYR A 847 -26.50 3.18 -0.30
CA TYR A 847 -26.32 4.03 -1.47
C TYR A 847 -25.06 4.89 -1.41
N ASP A 848 -24.80 5.55 -0.28
CA ASP A 848 -23.61 6.42 -0.15
C ASP A 848 -22.30 5.63 -0.25
N ARG A 849 -22.29 4.39 0.26
CA ARG A 849 -21.16 3.47 0.12
C ARG A 849 -20.97 3.00 -1.32
N PHE A 850 -22.06 2.63 -1.99
CA PHE A 850 -22.03 2.28 -3.41
C PHE A 850 -21.47 3.42 -4.26
N CYS A 851 -21.89 4.67 -4.02
CA CYS A 851 -21.35 5.83 -4.76
C CYS A 851 -19.83 6.01 -4.55
N LYS A 852 -19.32 5.72 -3.35
CA LYS A 852 -17.87 5.76 -3.08
C LYS A 852 -17.13 4.64 -3.82
N GLU A 853 -17.68 3.43 -3.79
CA GLU A 853 -17.09 2.27 -4.48
C GLU A 853 -17.11 2.46 -6.01
N TYR A 854 -18.22 2.97 -6.53
CA TYR A 854 -18.39 3.30 -7.95
C TYR A 854 -17.38 4.38 -8.38
N LEU A 855 -17.20 5.44 -7.58
CA LEU A 855 -16.20 6.48 -7.84
C LEU A 855 -14.77 5.93 -7.77
N ALA A 856 -14.47 5.08 -6.80
CA ALA A 856 -13.15 4.46 -6.66
C ALA A 856 -12.81 3.53 -7.83
N THR A 857 -13.80 2.80 -8.36
CA THR A 857 -13.59 1.80 -9.40
C THR A 857 -13.69 2.39 -10.82
N MET A 858 -14.67 3.26 -11.07
CA MET A 858 -14.96 3.82 -12.41
C MET A 858 -14.30 5.19 -12.62
N ALA A 859 -13.72 5.80 -11.58
CA ALA A 859 -13.14 7.15 -11.59
C ALA A 859 -14.12 8.27 -12.00
N GLU A 860 -15.43 8.01 -11.96
CA GLU A 860 -16.51 8.96 -12.24
C GLU A 860 -17.63 8.85 -11.18
N PRO A 861 -18.36 9.93 -10.89
CA PRO A 861 -19.45 9.88 -9.90
C PRO A 861 -20.65 9.08 -10.42
N PHE A 862 -21.35 8.41 -9.52
CA PHE A 862 -22.58 7.70 -9.87
C PHE A 862 -23.72 8.69 -10.23
N ASP A 863 -24.21 8.60 -11.47
CA ASP A 863 -25.11 9.60 -12.07
C ASP A 863 -26.53 9.66 -11.46
N PHE A 864 -26.95 8.61 -10.75
CA PHE A 864 -28.32 8.51 -10.22
C PHE A 864 -28.39 8.90 -8.75
N SER A 865 -29.31 9.80 -8.39
CA SER A 865 -29.54 10.16 -6.99
C SER A 865 -30.17 9.00 -6.21
N PHE A 866 -30.14 9.06 -4.86
CA PHE A 866 -30.82 8.07 -4.02
C PHE A 866 -32.30 7.90 -4.38
N ASN A 867 -33.00 8.99 -4.74
CA ASN A 867 -34.39 8.89 -5.16
C ASN A 867 -34.55 8.25 -6.55
N ASP A 868 -33.60 8.49 -7.47
CA ASP A 868 -33.59 7.85 -8.79
C ASP A 868 -33.38 6.33 -8.68
N VAL A 869 -32.53 5.90 -7.74
CA VAL A 869 -32.35 4.49 -7.38
C VAL A 869 -33.64 3.89 -6.80
N LEU A 870 -34.35 4.59 -5.92
CA LEU A 870 -35.60 4.09 -5.35
C LEU A 870 -36.71 3.90 -6.39
N ILE A 871 -36.72 4.72 -7.45
CA ILE A 871 -37.65 4.56 -8.58
C ILE A 871 -37.06 3.72 -9.74
N GLY A 872 -35.83 3.21 -9.60
CA GLY A 872 -35.14 2.27 -10.51
C GLY A 872 -34.71 2.84 -11.85
N LYS A 873 -34.43 4.14 -11.93
CA LYS A 873 -33.89 4.73 -13.15
C LYS A 873 -32.50 4.20 -13.53
N CYS A 874 -31.76 3.67 -12.56
CA CYS A 874 -30.45 3.06 -12.76
C CYS A 874 -30.52 1.64 -13.34
N GLU A 875 -31.67 0.99 -13.36
CA GLU A 875 -31.77 -0.43 -13.79
C GLU A 875 -31.66 -0.64 -15.32
N GLY A 876 -31.59 0.45 -16.09
CA GLY A 876 -31.56 0.47 -17.56
C GLY A 876 -30.21 0.83 -18.19
N ARG A 877 -29.19 1.09 -17.37
CA ARG A 877 -27.77 0.98 -17.78
C ARG A 877 -27.30 -0.46 -17.57
#